data_AF-A0A229GKM6-F1
#
_entry.id   AF-A0A229GKM6-F1
#
_cell.length_a   1.000
_cell.length_b   1.000
_cell.length_c   1.000
_cell.angle_alpha   90.00
_cell.angle_beta   90.00
_cell.angle_gamma   90.00
#
_symmetry.space_group_name_H-M   'P 1'
#
loop_
_entity.id
_entity.type
_entity.pdbx_description
1 polymer ?
#
loop_
_entity_poly.entity_id
_entity_poly.type
_entity_poly.pdbx_seq_one_letter_code
_entity_poly.pdbx_strand_id
1 'polypeptide(L)'
;MATDLYGIRVLDVAPDELRVRFRVFVVYYDTESRTHAPLPDDPSFFFCMLWEATNRLPLTSLHPLRMVGVDEVLDGEWVAAHTHRYVRRIERIATRNHPVAEAGWQRLSDFYYERDGRWKDEDLLAQADYDVEVTDARWLESLSPGHGWATASYSMTADQVLEADAPTVLDLRRPAVTLDPFPDEETDEGTPSDLAFSDDGRYLAVTSQACELVVFRTDDWSEHTRVPFSALWGQDIQWVPGTHRITKRVRWGGGDTDDDAATRAYDVDSGAEVDVPPQPRESRSRTGRYRADVGFGRHRADGGYGGFTGFGGWVDVLCSSGPSPRRLHLPRGKESVGSVSFTGDEPGGETRMFVGQGSDVHILDPETGHVLTTLTGIKSDAIVRPDGAYLVAGGGKGPDDDGIEGGERIDLWRVRDGALLMRCRTGGDILPAMAWSPDGSMLAVSVITGYQGYGGEFRIYRAGAPVEPPEEPRLTLEELRELAADARDKDALFLYDQLIEREEDPAALGRAYRKKADLLRERGRDPRGAAEAYRRAIDIGGATNALRAAYDLASVLYTLRDFDGAVEAARTAHRIAAGRDLDQKKNRTSLAEMVVRLADMLRTRGGDGDNEEARAAYQQALDLGVKKPAWATLGLGWTAVNLGDEESAEPYLLRAVELAGSELTTRGYAAMLLGGIAKDRRDLPDALKWYQKAFKADDIHRPLATGHLGELHYWLGDRDGARTWYERLLRATHEPELIAEGAFRLGEMAAEDGDRGRAGELLERAAGTGSGEFAARARVLLRGLSGDKS
;
A
#
# COMPACT_ATOMS: atom_id res chain seq x y z
N MET A 1 -0.32 -9.94 -11.16
CA MET A 1 0.73 -8.96 -11.54
C MET A 1 0.02 -7.90 -12.34
N ALA A 2 -0.03 -6.66 -11.84
CA ALA A 2 -0.54 -5.54 -12.61
C ALA A 2 0.47 -5.22 -13.73
N THR A 3 -0.04 -4.93 -14.93
CA THR A 3 0.78 -4.51 -16.08
C THR A 3 1.01 -3.00 -16.00
N ASP A 4 2.25 -2.55 -16.10
CA ASP A 4 2.55 -1.12 -16.14
C ASP A 4 1.95 -0.49 -17.40
N LEU A 5 1.24 0.63 -17.22
CA LEU A 5 0.58 1.38 -18.29
C LEU A 5 1.42 2.55 -18.75
N TYR A 6 2.13 3.20 -17.83
CA TYR A 6 2.92 4.40 -18.10
C TYR A 6 4.33 4.31 -17.55
N GLY A 7 5.25 5.00 -18.20
CA GLY A 7 6.52 5.42 -17.63
C GLY A 7 6.47 6.90 -17.30
N ILE A 8 7.18 7.26 -16.23
CA ILE A 8 7.23 8.59 -15.66
C ILE A 8 8.65 9.10 -15.73
N ARG A 9 8.82 10.38 -16.02
CA ARG A 9 10.10 11.07 -15.93
C ARG A 9 9.94 12.43 -15.29
N VAL A 10 10.73 12.70 -14.26
CA VAL A 10 10.83 14.03 -13.65
C VAL A 10 11.71 14.89 -14.56
N LEU A 11 11.15 15.96 -15.12
CA LEU A 11 11.88 16.90 -15.97
C LEU A 11 12.46 18.05 -15.15
N ASP A 12 11.71 18.55 -14.17
CA ASP A 12 12.07 19.70 -13.35
C ASP A 12 11.32 19.68 -12.01
N VAL A 13 11.92 20.19 -10.93
CA VAL A 13 11.30 20.29 -9.60
C VAL A 13 11.61 21.68 -9.05
N ALA A 14 10.56 22.45 -8.74
CA ALA A 14 10.64 23.82 -8.22
C ALA A 14 9.84 23.93 -6.91
N PRO A 15 10.44 23.59 -5.75
CA PRO A 15 9.75 23.62 -4.46
C PRO A 15 9.20 24.99 -4.05
N ASP A 16 9.93 26.07 -4.37
CA ASP A 16 9.50 27.45 -4.09
C ASP A 16 8.26 27.87 -4.91
N GLU A 17 8.01 27.19 -6.03
CA GLU A 17 6.83 27.37 -6.88
C GLU A 17 5.73 26.34 -6.60
N LEU A 18 5.96 25.42 -5.63
CA LEU A 18 5.11 24.25 -5.38
C LEU A 18 4.84 23.43 -6.64
N ARG A 19 5.83 23.31 -7.53
CA ARG A 19 5.62 22.78 -8.88
C ARG A 19 6.63 21.70 -9.24
N VAL A 20 6.15 20.65 -9.89
CA VAL A 20 6.97 19.64 -10.56
C VAL A 20 6.53 19.50 -12.00
N ARG A 21 7.51 19.33 -12.90
CA ARG A 21 7.25 18.97 -14.29
C ARG A 21 7.49 17.48 -14.51
N PHE A 22 6.43 16.75 -14.82
CA PHE A 22 6.51 15.35 -15.22
C PHE A 22 6.41 15.22 -16.73
N ARG A 23 7.02 14.17 -17.25
CA ARG A 23 6.68 13.56 -18.53
C ARG A 23 6.06 12.20 -18.26
N VAL A 24 4.88 11.99 -18.81
CA VAL A 24 4.17 10.71 -18.76
C VAL A 24 4.12 10.16 -20.16
N PHE A 25 4.58 8.92 -20.35
CA PHE A 25 4.58 8.24 -21.64
C PHE A 25 4.00 6.83 -21.50
N VAL A 26 3.27 6.39 -22.52
CA VAL A 26 2.61 5.09 -22.51
C VAL A 26 3.64 3.99 -22.77
N VAL A 27 3.60 2.92 -21.97
CA VAL A 27 4.51 1.77 -22.09
C VAL A 27 3.79 0.46 -22.42
N TYR A 28 2.46 0.50 -22.48
CA TYR A 28 1.60 -0.59 -22.91
C TYR A 28 0.75 -0.20 -24.12
N TYR A 29 0.88 -0.98 -25.19
CA TYR A 29 0.13 -0.82 -26.44
C TYR A 29 -0.56 -2.13 -26.79
N ASP A 30 -1.79 -2.03 -27.31
CA ASP A 30 -2.37 -3.09 -28.12
C ASP A 30 -2.11 -2.72 -29.58
N THR A 31 -1.01 -3.25 -30.14
CA THR A 31 -0.60 -2.92 -31.51
C THR A 31 -1.51 -3.56 -32.56
N GLU A 32 -2.23 -4.62 -32.23
CA GLU A 32 -3.22 -5.27 -33.11
C GLU A 32 -4.48 -4.42 -33.22
N SER A 33 -5.04 -4.01 -32.08
CA SER A 33 -6.23 -3.13 -32.02
C SER A 33 -5.90 -1.67 -32.28
N ARG A 34 -4.61 -1.30 -32.33
CA ARG A 34 -4.11 0.08 -32.47
C ARG A 34 -4.66 1.01 -31.39
N THR A 35 -4.63 0.52 -30.15
CA THR A 35 -5.08 1.25 -28.98
C THR A 35 -4.00 1.27 -27.91
N HIS A 36 -4.11 2.23 -27.01
CA HIS A 36 -3.22 2.40 -25.87
C HIS A 36 -3.99 3.14 -24.76
N ALA A 37 -3.49 3.09 -23.52
CA ALA A 37 -4.11 3.80 -22.42
C ALA A 37 -4.10 5.33 -22.67
N PRO A 38 -5.19 6.07 -22.36
CA PRO A 38 -5.26 7.50 -22.63
C PRO A 38 -4.21 8.28 -21.81
N LEU A 39 -3.68 9.38 -22.35
CA LEU A 39 -2.78 10.24 -21.57
C LEU A 39 -3.56 10.86 -20.39
N PRO A 40 -3.04 10.80 -19.15
CA PRO A 40 -3.80 11.19 -17.97
C PRO A 40 -4.15 12.69 -17.99
N ASP A 41 -5.32 13.00 -17.48
CA ASP A 41 -5.91 14.34 -17.39
C ASP A 41 -6.60 14.56 -16.04
N ASP A 42 -6.37 13.65 -15.09
CA ASP A 42 -6.93 13.70 -13.76
C ASP A 42 -5.83 13.91 -12.70
N PRO A 43 -6.02 14.82 -11.72
CA PRO A 43 -5.08 15.03 -10.63
C PRO A 43 -4.75 13.78 -9.81
N SER A 44 -5.66 12.79 -9.73
CA SER A 44 -5.46 11.59 -8.91
C SER A 44 -4.26 10.79 -9.37
N PHE A 45 -4.04 10.74 -10.69
CA PHE A 45 -2.90 10.07 -11.28
C PHE A 45 -1.59 10.63 -10.72
N PHE A 46 -1.50 11.96 -10.62
CA PHE A 46 -0.31 12.64 -10.16
C PHE A 46 -0.15 12.55 -8.64
N PHE A 47 -1.23 12.50 -7.87
CA PHE A 47 -1.15 12.13 -6.45
C PHE A 47 -0.51 10.75 -6.27
N CYS A 48 -0.95 9.73 -7.03
CA CYS A 48 -0.33 8.41 -7.01
C CYS A 48 1.16 8.47 -7.39
N MET A 49 1.55 9.35 -8.33
CA MET A 49 2.97 9.52 -8.69
C MET A 49 3.81 10.07 -7.54
N LEU A 50 3.31 11.07 -6.81
CA LEU A 50 3.97 11.62 -5.63
C LEU A 50 4.09 10.56 -4.53
N TRP A 51 3.03 9.79 -4.30
CA TRP A 51 3.02 8.68 -3.35
C TRP A 51 4.00 7.56 -3.74
N GLU A 52 4.02 7.14 -5.00
CA GLU A 52 4.91 6.09 -5.51
C GLU A 52 6.38 6.51 -5.45
N ALA A 53 6.70 7.73 -5.91
CA ALA A 53 8.05 8.28 -5.86
C ALA A 53 8.60 8.25 -4.44
N THR A 54 7.74 8.62 -3.49
CA THR A 54 8.03 8.55 -2.08
C THR A 54 8.24 7.08 -1.68
N ASN A 55 7.28 6.18 -1.91
CA ASN A 55 7.32 4.77 -1.46
C ASN A 55 8.38 3.86 -2.09
N ARG A 56 9.03 4.31 -3.17
CA ARG A 56 10.14 3.60 -3.83
C ARG A 56 11.45 3.67 -3.03
N LEU A 57 11.71 4.77 -2.33
CA LEU A 57 12.92 4.93 -1.51
C LEU A 57 12.74 4.26 -0.12
N PRO A 58 13.81 3.86 0.58
CA PRO A 58 13.70 3.49 1.99
C PRO A 58 13.11 4.62 2.84
N LEU A 59 12.33 4.29 3.87
CA LEU A 59 11.86 5.22 4.89
C LEU A 59 13.06 5.94 5.51
N THR A 60 13.06 7.28 5.44
CA THR A 60 14.07 8.16 6.07
C THR A 60 13.44 9.27 6.91
N SER A 61 12.12 9.44 6.83
CA SER A 61 11.29 10.37 7.60
C SER A 61 9.85 9.84 7.69
N LEU A 62 9.09 10.29 8.69
CA LEU A 62 7.64 10.01 8.82
C LEU A 62 6.81 10.99 7.96
N HIS A 63 7.23 11.15 6.70
CA HIS A 63 6.60 12.07 5.77
C HIS A 63 5.13 11.69 5.51
N PRO A 64 4.15 12.62 5.47
CA PRO A 64 2.72 12.27 5.38
C PRO A 64 2.35 11.37 4.19
N LEU A 65 2.95 11.56 3.00
CA LEU A 65 2.72 10.66 1.85
C LEU A 65 3.17 9.20 2.11
N ARG A 66 4.10 8.97 3.06
CA ARG A 66 4.50 7.60 3.46
C ARG A 66 3.46 6.92 4.33
N MET A 67 2.63 7.71 5.00
CA MET A 67 1.65 7.22 5.96
C MET A 67 0.29 6.97 5.32
N VAL A 68 0.09 7.43 4.08
CA VAL A 68 -0.97 6.88 3.24
C VAL A 68 -0.57 5.45 2.89
N GLY A 69 -1.32 4.48 3.40
CA GLY A 69 -1.15 3.06 3.17
C GLY A 69 -1.48 2.67 1.74
N VAL A 70 -1.00 1.49 1.35
CA VAL A 70 -1.26 0.93 0.01
C VAL A 70 -2.75 0.67 -0.21
N ASP A 71 -3.49 0.28 0.81
CA ASP A 71 -4.93 -0.01 0.70
C ASP A 71 -5.73 1.26 0.36
N GLU A 72 -5.35 2.41 0.94
CA GLU A 72 -5.97 3.70 0.64
C GLU A 72 -5.67 4.18 -0.78
N VAL A 73 -4.46 3.94 -1.29
CA VAL A 73 -4.09 4.27 -2.68
C VAL A 73 -4.75 3.33 -3.70
N LEU A 74 -5.07 2.10 -3.29
CA LEU A 74 -5.80 1.15 -4.13
C LEU A 74 -7.32 1.37 -4.09
N ASP A 75 -7.84 2.08 -3.08
CA ASP A 75 -9.22 2.53 -3.01
C ASP A 75 -9.43 3.77 -3.89
N GLY A 76 -9.98 3.56 -5.09
CA GLY A 76 -10.26 4.64 -6.04
C GLY A 76 -11.18 5.73 -5.49
N GLU A 77 -12.13 5.41 -4.60
CA GLU A 77 -13.00 6.42 -4.00
C GLU A 77 -12.25 7.25 -2.98
N TRP A 78 -11.41 6.62 -2.16
CA TRP A 78 -10.54 7.34 -1.24
C TRP A 78 -9.59 8.26 -1.98
N VAL A 79 -8.93 7.76 -3.04
CA VAL A 79 -8.03 8.54 -3.88
C VAL A 79 -8.76 9.73 -4.50
N ALA A 80 -9.93 9.51 -5.09
CA ALA A 80 -10.73 10.57 -5.68
C ALA A 80 -11.10 11.66 -4.65
N ALA A 81 -11.47 11.23 -3.44
CA ALA A 81 -11.83 12.09 -2.32
C ALA A 81 -10.66 12.91 -1.77
N HIS A 82 -9.44 12.37 -1.74
CA HIS A 82 -8.32 12.97 -0.99
C HIS A 82 -7.27 13.63 -1.87
N THR A 83 -7.30 13.42 -3.19
CA THR A 83 -6.30 13.97 -4.12
C THR A 83 -6.12 15.48 -3.99
N HIS A 84 -7.22 16.22 -3.82
CA HIS A 84 -7.22 17.69 -3.72
C HIS A 84 -6.37 18.22 -2.53
N ARG A 85 -6.09 17.38 -1.53
CA ARG A 85 -5.22 17.69 -0.39
C ARG A 85 -3.74 17.69 -0.74
N TYR A 86 -3.36 17.11 -1.88
CA TYR A 86 -1.96 16.93 -2.32
C TYR A 86 -1.66 17.65 -3.63
N VAL A 87 -2.58 17.59 -4.60
CA VAL A 87 -2.44 18.19 -5.92
C VAL A 87 -3.48 19.30 -6.08
N ARG A 88 -3.02 20.54 -6.31
CA ARG A 88 -3.89 21.71 -6.54
C ARG A 88 -4.41 21.76 -7.97
N ARG A 89 -3.50 21.60 -8.91
CA ARG A 89 -3.78 21.77 -10.34
C ARG A 89 -2.79 20.97 -11.17
N ILE A 90 -3.26 20.54 -12.34
CA ILE A 90 -2.40 20.02 -13.39
C ILE A 90 -2.61 20.82 -14.67
N GLU A 91 -1.54 21.02 -15.44
CA GLU A 91 -1.60 21.61 -16.77
C GLU A 91 -0.78 20.76 -17.75
N ARG A 92 -1.42 20.30 -18.83
CA ARG A 92 -0.72 19.61 -19.92
C ARG A 92 -0.07 20.64 -20.83
N ILE A 93 1.25 20.73 -20.78
CA ILE A 93 2.03 21.77 -21.47
C ILE A 93 2.40 21.36 -22.90
N ALA A 94 2.64 20.07 -23.13
CA ALA A 94 3.02 19.55 -24.43
C ALA A 94 2.55 18.11 -24.63
N THR A 95 2.26 17.74 -25.87
CA THR A 95 1.90 16.38 -26.27
C THR A 95 2.76 15.97 -27.46
N ARG A 96 3.23 14.72 -27.49
CA ARG A 96 4.05 14.14 -28.56
C ARG A 96 3.53 12.76 -28.92
N ASN A 97 3.60 12.43 -30.20
CA ASN A 97 3.19 11.13 -30.75
C ASN A 97 1.76 10.70 -30.36
N HIS A 98 0.87 11.67 -30.09
CA HIS A 98 -0.52 11.41 -29.74
C HIS A 98 -1.46 12.37 -30.52
N PRO A 99 -2.34 11.83 -31.39
CA PRO A 99 -2.51 10.41 -31.68
C PRO A 99 -1.28 9.80 -32.37
N VAL A 100 -1.08 8.49 -32.21
CA VAL A 100 -0.01 7.75 -32.90
C VAL A 100 -0.33 7.71 -34.40
N ALA A 101 0.59 8.17 -35.24
CA ALA A 101 0.41 8.13 -36.69
C ALA A 101 0.32 6.68 -37.21
N GLU A 102 -0.43 6.46 -38.30
CA GLU A 102 -0.63 5.12 -38.92
C GLU A 102 0.69 4.36 -39.17
N ALA A 103 1.70 5.03 -39.73
CA ALA A 103 3.02 4.43 -39.97
C ALA A 103 3.83 4.17 -38.68
N GLY A 104 3.46 4.82 -37.57
CA GLY A 104 4.12 4.68 -36.27
C GLY A 104 3.80 3.35 -35.59
N TRP A 105 2.59 2.80 -35.78
CA TRP A 105 2.16 1.55 -35.14
C TRP A 105 3.05 0.35 -35.46
N GLN A 106 3.60 0.28 -36.67
CA GLN A 106 4.51 -0.80 -37.08
C GLN A 106 5.87 -0.77 -36.36
N ARG A 107 6.21 0.35 -35.71
CA ARG A 107 7.47 0.54 -34.99
C ARG A 107 7.32 0.31 -33.48
N LEU A 108 6.09 0.18 -33.00
CA LEU A 108 5.81 0.00 -31.58
C LEU A 108 5.83 -1.49 -31.20
N SER A 109 6.11 -1.75 -29.92
CA SER A 109 5.95 -3.07 -29.29
C SER A 109 4.82 -3.00 -28.28
N ASP A 110 4.19 -4.14 -27.98
CA ASP A 110 3.09 -4.19 -27.01
C ASP A 110 3.54 -3.78 -25.60
N PHE A 111 4.80 -4.08 -25.23
CA PHE A 111 5.33 -3.83 -23.89
C PHE A 111 6.71 -3.16 -23.94
N TYR A 112 6.89 -2.13 -23.12
CA TYR A 112 8.17 -1.48 -22.85
C TYR A 112 8.51 -1.56 -21.37
N TYR A 113 9.53 -2.35 -21.03
CA TYR A 113 9.92 -2.59 -19.64
C TYR A 113 10.94 -1.58 -19.13
N GLU A 114 10.74 -1.14 -17.88
CA GLU A 114 11.71 -0.32 -17.16
C GLU A 114 13.03 -1.07 -16.93
N ARG A 115 14.15 -0.40 -17.21
CA ARG A 115 15.51 -0.82 -16.84
C ARG A 115 16.22 0.36 -16.19
N ASP A 116 16.30 0.35 -14.86
CA ASP A 116 16.94 1.40 -14.06
C ASP A 116 16.41 2.82 -14.39
N GLY A 117 15.08 2.98 -14.41
CA GLY A 117 14.43 4.26 -14.75
C GLY A 117 14.60 4.70 -16.21
N ARG A 118 14.88 3.75 -17.13
CA ARG A 118 15.02 3.98 -18.56
C ARG A 118 14.21 2.98 -19.38
N TRP A 119 13.83 3.41 -20.58
CA TRP A 119 13.07 2.63 -21.55
C TRP A 119 13.75 2.69 -22.91
N LYS A 120 13.53 1.64 -23.70
CA LYS A 120 13.96 1.60 -25.09
C LYS A 120 13.05 2.49 -25.93
N ASP A 121 13.64 3.30 -26.82
CA ASP A 121 12.94 4.11 -27.82
C ASP A 121 11.86 5.05 -27.24
N GLU A 122 12.08 5.58 -26.04
CA GLU A 122 11.13 6.45 -25.31
C GLU A 122 10.60 7.63 -26.14
N ASP A 123 11.45 8.25 -26.97
CA ASP A 123 11.06 9.37 -27.82
C ASP A 123 10.01 9.02 -28.89
N LEU A 124 9.80 7.73 -29.18
CA LEU A 124 8.77 7.24 -30.10
C LEU A 124 7.40 7.07 -29.43
N LEU A 125 7.35 7.03 -28.10
CA LEU A 125 6.14 6.70 -27.35
C LEU A 125 5.19 7.91 -27.30
N ALA A 126 3.90 7.60 -27.21
CA ALA A 126 2.85 8.58 -26.97
C ALA A 126 3.03 9.17 -25.57
N GLN A 127 3.19 10.49 -25.48
CA GLN A 127 3.62 11.12 -24.24
C GLN A 127 3.18 12.56 -24.12
N ALA A 128 3.07 13.05 -22.88
CA ALA A 128 2.80 14.44 -22.58
C ALA A 128 3.64 14.94 -21.40
N ASP A 129 3.93 16.24 -21.42
CA ASP A 129 4.59 16.94 -20.32
C ASP A 129 3.53 17.71 -19.53
N TYR A 130 3.62 17.64 -18.20
CA TYR A 130 2.65 18.20 -17.26
C TYR A 130 3.35 19.06 -16.23
N ASP A 131 2.84 20.27 -16.01
CA ASP A 131 3.11 21.00 -14.79
C ASP A 131 2.06 20.62 -13.74
N VAL A 132 2.54 20.11 -12.62
CA VAL A 132 1.72 19.71 -11.48
C VAL A 132 2.03 20.66 -10.33
N GLU A 133 1.02 21.42 -9.93
CA GLU A 133 1.08 22.30 -8.76
C GLU A 133 0.55 21.53 -7.54
N VAL A 134 1.35 21.47 -6.49
CA VAL A 134 1.07 20.73 -5.27
C VAL A 134 0.63 21.66 -4.14
N THR A 135 -0.01 21.12 -3.10
CA THR A 135 -0.50 21.91 -1.96
C THR A 135 0.59 22.31 -0.97
N ASP A 136 1.70 21.57 -0.93
CA ASP A 136 2.80 21.73 0.02
C ASP A 136 4.14 21.31 -0.62
N ALA A 137 5.21 22.05 -0.34
CA ALA A 137 6.54 21.79 -0.91
C ALA A 137 7.10 20.43 -0.49
N ARG A 138 6.69 19.91 0.68
CA ARG A 138 7.11 18.60 1.21
C ARG A 138 6.80 17.47 0.22
N TRP A 139 5.71 17.57 -0.53
CA TRP A 139 5.31 16.56 -1.53
C TRP A 139 6.33 16.35 -2.65
N LEU A 140 7.30 17.26 -2.80
CA LEU A 140 8.32 17.23 -3.84
C LEU A 140 9.68 16.71 -3.35
N GLU A 141 9.86 16.48 -2.05
CA GLU A 141 11.17 16.14 -1.44
C GLU A 141 11.78 14.83 -1.97
N SER A 142 10.95 13.88 -2.40
CA SER A 142 11.40 12.59 -2.95
C SER A 142 11.76 12.64 -4.44
N LEU A 143 11.54 13.79 -5.11
CA LEU A 143 11.69 13.95 -6.54
C LEU A 143 13.05 14.56 -6.90
N SER A 144 13.59 14.14 -8.04
CA SER A 144 14.84 14.69 -8.57
C SER A 144 14.81 14.66 -10.10
N PRO A 145 15.21 15.73 -10.80
CA PRO A 145 15.25 15.76 -12.25
C PRO A 145 16.04 14.57 -12.84
N GLY A 146 15.48 13.95 -13.87
CA GLY A 146 16.03 12.77 -14.54
C GLY A 146 15.60 11.42 -13.95
N HIS A 147 15.05 11.40 -12.73
CA HIS A 147 14.49 10.18 -12.15
C HIS A 147 13.24 9.75 -12.94
N GLY A 148 13.06 8.44 -13.11
CA GLY A 148 11.88 7.89 -13.77
C GLY A 148 11.54 6.50 -13.27
N TRP A 149 10.27 6.13 -13.40
CA TRP A 149 9.75 4.81 -13.05
C TRP A 149 8.51 4.38 -13.86
N ALA A 150 8.21 3.08 -13.90
CA ALA A 150 6.99 2.54 -14.47
C ALA A 150 5.85 2.47 -13.45
N THR A 151 4.61 2.65 -13.89
CA THR A 151 3.43 2.61 -13.02
C THR A 151 2.25 1.91 -13.70
N ALA A 152 1.46 1.22 -12.89
CA ALA A 152 0.15 0.67 -13.24
C ALA A 152 -1.02 1.55 -12.77
N SER A 153 -0.74 2.74 -12.22
CA SER A 153 -1.76 3.70 -11.78
C SER A 153 -2.55 4.27 -12.97
N TYR A 154 -3.80 4.65 -12.72
CA TYR A 154 -4.72 5.22 -13.68
C TYR A 154 -5.58 6.32 -13.03
N SER A 155 -6.26 7.14 -13.84
CA SER A 155 -7.12 8.23 -13.38
C SER A 155 -8.34 7.71 -12.62
N MET A 156 -8.68 8.33 -11.49
CA MET A 156 -9.78 7.92 -10.59
C MET A 156 -10.89 8.98 -10.47
N THR A 157 -10.90 10.01 -11.33
CA THR A 157 -11.85 11.14 -11.28
C THR A 157 -11.80 11.88 -9.93
N ALA A 158 -10.66 12.51 -9.64
CA ALA A 158 -10.47 13.30 -8.44
C ALA A 158 -11.51 14.42 -8.30
N ASP A 159 -11.95 14.64 -7.07
CA ASP A 159 -12.84 15.77 -6.76
C ASP A 159 -12.13 17.09 -7.10
N GLN A 160 -12.80 17.96 -7.84
CA GLN A 160 -12.30 19.26 -8.30
C GLN A 160 -12.80 20.41 -7.42
N VAL A 161 -12.71 20.24 -6.10
CA VAL A 161 -13.06 21.29 -5.15
C VAL A 161 -11.95 22.34 -5.14
N LEU A 162 -12.19 23.47 -5.80
CA LEU A 162 -11.25 24.59 -5.80
C LEU A 162 -11.18 25.22 -4.40
N GLU A 163 -9.98 25.67 -4.00
CA GLU A 163 -9.72 26.30 -2.69
C GLU A 163 -10.66 27.49 -2.41
N ALA A 164 -10.99 28.27 -3.43
CA ALA A 164 -11.91 29.40 -3.32
C ALA A 164 -13.38 28.99 -3.07
N ASP A 165 -13.75 27.77 -3.45
CA ASP A 165 -15.12 27.26 -3.37
C ASP A 165 -15.35 26.38 -2.11
N ALA A 166 -14.27 25.82 -1.54
CA ALA A 166 -14.27 24.82 -0.47
C ALA A 166 -15.21 25.10 0.73
N PRO A 167 -15.24 26.30 1.36
CA PRO A 167 -16.14 26.55 2.49
C PRO A 167 -17.63 26.60 2.13
N THR A 168 -17.97 26.59 0.84
CA THR A 168 -19.36 26.65 0.35
C THR A 168 -19.79 25.41 -0.42
N VAL A 169 -18.86 24.51 -0.75
CA VAL A 169 -19.13 23.27 -1.49
C VAL A 169 -19.50 22.18 -0.52
N LEU A 170 -20.61 21.46 -0.79
CA LEU A 170 -21.03 20.33 0.02
C LEU A 170 -20.01 19.20 -0.03
N ASP A 171 -19.75 18.58 1.11
CA ASP A 171 -19.10 17.28 1.16
C ASP A 171 -20.16 16.19 1.00
N LEU A 172 -20.35 15.70 -0.23
CA LEU A 172 -21.31 14.63 -0.53
C LEU A 172 -20.81 13.23 -0.12
N ARG A 173 -19.56 13.09 0.33
CA ARG A 173 -19.00 11.80 0.77
C ARG A 173 -19.28 11.54 2.23
N ARG A 174 -19.47 12.59 3.03
CA ARG A 174 -19.71 12.49 4.47
C ARG A 174 -21.03 13.13 4.87
N PRO A 175 -22.10 12.33 5.08
CA PRO A 175 -23.34 12.88 5.62
C PRO A 175 -23.07 13.47 7.02
N ALA A 176 -23.56 14.68 7.25
CA ALA A 176 -23.55 15.33 8.55
C ALA A 176 -24.54 14.66 9.51
N VAL A 177 -25.65 14.14 8.97
CA VAL A 177 -26.71 13.43 9.70
C VAL A 177 -27.25 12.32 8.82
N THR A 178 -27.53 11.16 9.42
CA THR A 178 -28.21 10.03 8.80
C THR A 178 -29.35 9.61 9.72
N LEU A 179 -30.57 9.50 9.18
CA LEU A 179 -31.77 9.16 9.94
C LEU A 179 -32.62 8.14 9.19
N ASP A 180 -33.15 7.18 9.94
CA ASP A 180 -34.15 6.21 9.50
C ASP A 180 -35.52 6.58 10.11
N PRO A 181 -36.37 7.33 9.38
CA PRO A 181 -37.68 7.74 9.87
C PRO A 181 -38.72 6.60 9.89
N PHE A 182 -38.48 5.51 9.16
CA PHE A 182 -39.45 4.44 8.92
C PHE A 182 -38.77 3.07 9.10
N PRO A 183 -38.66 2.57 10.34
CA PRO A 183 -37.91 1.36 10.64
C PRO A 183 -38.67 0.10 10.16
N ASP A 184 -38.54 -0.21 8.87
CA ASP A 184 -38.91 -1.49 8.23
C ASP A 184 -38.12 -1.63 6.92
N GLU A 185 -37.38 -2.72 6.76
CA GLU A 185 -36.57 -2.93 5.55
C GLU A 185 -37.25 -3.85 4.51
N GLU A 186 -38.40 -4.44 4.85
CA GLU A 186 -39.04 -5.47 4.02
C GLU A 186 -40.21 -4.95 3.18
N THR A 187 -40.71 -3.73 3.44
CA THR A 187 -41.94 -3.21 2.83
C THR A 187 -41.84 -1.76 2.35
N ASP A 188 -42.86 -1.33 1.60
CA ASP A 188 -43.07 0.05 1.17
C ASP A 188 -43.35 1.00 2.36
N GLU A 189 -43.79 0.48 3.51
CA GLU A 189 -43.99 1.28 4.73
C GLU A 189 -42.68 1.93 5.20
N GLY A 190 -41.58 1.19 5.11
CA GLY A 190 -40.26 1.63 5.55
C GLY A 190 -39.45 2.40 4.51
N THR A 191 -39.98 2.61 3.31
CA THR A 191 -39.20 3.14 2.19
C THR A 191 -39.41 4.65 2.03
N PRO A 192 -38.39 5.51 2.26
CA PRO A 192 -38.53 6.95 2.05
C PRO A 192 -38.85 7.28 0.58
N SER A 193 -39.74 8.24 0.36
CA SER A 193 -40.27 8.57 -0.98
C SER A 193 -40.04 10.02 -1.39
N ASP A 194 -40.30 11.00 -0.52
CA ASP A 194 -40.17 12.41 -0.86
C ASP A 194 -39.58 13.23 0.29
N LEU A 195 -38.93 14.35 -0.07
CA LEU A 195 -38.22 15.24 0.86
C LEU A 195 -38.57 16.69 0.53
N ALA A 196 -39.02 17.46 1.51
CA ALA A 196 -39.32 18.87 1.32
C ALA A 196 -38.97 19.72 2.55
N PHE A 197 -38.09 20.72 2.38
CA PHE A 197 -37.85 21.74 3.39
C PHE A 197 -38.96 22.80 3.40
N SER A 198 -39.32 23.30 4.58
CA SER A 198 -40.17 24.48 4.71
C SER A 198 -39.45 25.72 4.16
N ASP A 199 -40.19 26.72 3.67
CA ASP A 199 -39.57 27.89 3.01
C ASP A 199 -38.71 28.76 3.95
N ASP A 200 -38.90 28.63 5.26
CA ASP A 200 -38.08 29.26 6.32
C ASP A 200 -36.92 28.39 6.80
N GLY A 201 -36.83 27.14 6.30
CA GLY A 201 -35.79 26.17 6.62
C GLY A 201 -35.91 25.52 7.99
N ARG A 202 -36.99 25.77 8.75
CA ARG A 202 -37.18 25.25 10.12
C ARG A 202 -37.53 23.76 10.16
N TYR A 203 -38.20 23.26 9.12
CA TYR A 203 -38.70 21.89 9.07
C TYR A 203 -38.25 21.17 7.80
N LEU A 204 -38.00 19.86 7.93
CA LEU A 204 -37.89 18.92 6.82
C LEU A 204 -39.01 17.90 6.93
N ALA A 205 -39.88 17.85 5.92
CA ALA A 205 -40.91 16.83 5.78
C ALA A 205 -40.39 15.66 4.95
N VAL A 206 -40.65 14.44 5.41
CA VAL A 206 -40.25 13.18 4.77
C VAL A 206 -41.46 12.27 4.69
N THR A 207 -41.74 11.70 3.51
CA THR A 207 -42.80 10.69 3.34
C THR A 207 -42.24 9.30 3.09
N SER A 208 -42.99 8.26 3.45
CA SER A 208 -42.73 6.88 3.00
C SER A 208 -43.55 6.55 1.74
N GLN A 209 -43.23 5.43 1.08
CA GLN A 209 -44.03 4.94 -0.04
C GLN A 209 -45.47 4.57 0.39
N ALA A 210 -45.67 4.21 1.66
CA ALA A 210 -47.00 4.02 2.25
C ALA A 210 -47.72 5.33 2.65
N CYS A 211 -47.17 6.50 2.27
CA CYS A 211 -47.73 7.82 2.55
C CYS A 211 -47.79 8.19 4.05
N GLU A 212 -46.95 7.56 4.87
CA GLU A 212 -46.67 8.08 6.22
C GLU A 212 -45.83 9.36 6.09
N LEU A 213 -46.11 10.37 6.92
CA LEU A 213 -45.37 11.63 6.96
C LEU A 213 -44.66 11.78 8.31
N VAL A 214 -43.38 12.12 8.28
CA VAL A 214 -42.59 12.54 9.45
C VAL A 214 -41.99 13.91 9.17
N VAL A 215 -42.10 14.82 10.13
CA VAL A 215 -41.52 16.16 10.04
C VAL A 215 -40.46 16.31 11.11
N PHE A 216 -39.25 16.67 10.69
CA PHE A 216 -38.10 16.90 11.57
C PHE A 216 -37.84 18.39 11.72
N ARG A 217 -37.35 18.80 12.89
CA ARG A 217 -36.76 20.13 13.08
C ARG A 217 -35.33 20.13 12.56
N THR A 218 -34.92 21.16 11.83
CA THR A 218 -33.58 21.20 11.19
C THR A 218 -32.45 21.65 12.11
N ASP A 219 -32.80 22.20 13.29
CA ASP A 219 -31.84 22.66 14.29
C ASP A 219 -31.19 21.51 15.07
N ASP A 220 -31.98 20.50 15.43
CA ASP A 220 -31.53 19.35 16.21
C ASP A 220 -31.90 17.98 15.63
N TRP A 221 -32.64 17.94 14.51
CA TRP A 221 -33.12 16.73 13.85
C TRP A 221 -34.06 15.86 14.70
N SER A 222 -34.71 16.47 15.70
CA SER A 222 -35.77 15.81 16.45
C SER A 222 -37.07 15.70 15.63
N GLU A 223 -37.79 14.60 15.82
CA GLU A 223 -39.13 14.42 15.25
C GLU A 223 -40.10 15.43 15.88
N HIS A 224 -40.70 16.28 15.05
CA HIS A 224 -41.70 17.29 15.45
C HIS A 224 -43.12 16.73 15.39
N THR A 225 -43.47 16.06 14.29
CA THR A 225 -44.77 15.41 14.14
C THR A 225 -44.69 14.22 13.20
N ARG A 226 -45.57 13.24 13.41
CA ARG A 226 -45.73 12.04 12.60
C ARG A 226 -47.20 11.80 12.32
N VAL A 227 -47.51 11.46 11.07
CA VAL A 227 -48.86 11.19 10.60
C VAL A 227 -48.85 9.84 9.86
N PRO A 228 -49.35 8.76 10.48
CA PRO A 228 -49.20 7.37 10.01
C PRO A 228 -49.69 7.11 8.59
N PHE A 229 -50.81 7.72 8.22
CA PHE A 229 -51.39 7.63 6.88
C PHE A 229 -52.39 8.79 6.73
N SER A 230 -52.33 9.51 5.61
CA SER A 230 -53.35 10.49 5.27
C SER A 230 -53.71 10.42 3.79
N ALA A 231 -55.02 10.40 3.50
CA ALA A 231 -55.50 10.58 2.14
C ALA A 231 -55.27 12.01 1.60
N LEU A 232 -54.78 12.94 2.46
CA LEU A 232 -54.43 14.30 2.06
C LEU A 232 -53.26 14.36 1.09
N TRP A 233 -52.25 13.51 1.29
CA TRP A 233 -51.04 13.47 0.48
C TRP A 233 -50.84 12.05 -0.05
N GLY A 234 -50.25 11.97 -1.24
CA GLY A 234 -49.69 10.70 -1.71
C GLY A 234 -48.24 10.60 -1.25
N GLN A 235 -47.43 9.99 -2.12
CA GLN A 235 -45.98 10.00 -2.00
C GLN A 235 -45.38 11.40 -2.23
N ASP A 236 -46.08 12.27 -2.99
CA ASP A 236 -45.58 13.59 -3.38
C ASP A 236 -46.13 14.73 -2.51
N ILE A 237 -45.27 15.40 -1.76
CA ILE A 237 -45.61 16.51 -0.85
C ILE A 237 -45.01 17.85 -1.31
N GLN A 238 -45.62 18.93 -0.85
CA GLN A 238 -45.08 20.29 -0.94
C GLN A 238 -45.55 21.12 0.25
N TRP A 239 -44.74 22.11 0.65
CA TRP A 239 -45.17 23.15 1.59
C TRP A 239 -45.97 24.23 0.84
N VAL A 240 -47.07 24.66 1.43
CA VAL A 240 -47.82 25.84 0.97
C VAL A 240 -46.93 27.08 1.17
N PRO A 241 -46.69 27.90 0.11
CA PRO A 241 -45.70 28.96 0.14
C PRO A 241 -45.78 29.89 1.36
N GLY A 242 -44.66 30.06 2.06
CA GLY A 242 -44.53 30.94 3.23
C GLY A 242 -45.25 30.47 4.49
N THR A 243 -45.67 29.20 4.55
CA THR A 243 -46.41 28.64 5.70
C THR A 243 -45.88 27.27 6.10
N HIS A 244 -46.23 26.81 7.31
CA HIS A 244 -45.93 25.45 7.79
C HIS A 244 -47.10 24.49 7.53
N ARG A 245 -47.63 24.51 6.30
CA ARG A 245 -48.75 23.67 5.90
C ARG A 245 -48.32 22.76 4.77
N ILE A 246 -48.46 21.46 4.96
CA ILE A 246 -48.07 20.44 3.98
C ILE A 246 -49.30 20.01 3.19
N THR A 247 -49.16 19.92 1.88
CA THR A 247 -50.20 19.42 0.98
C THR A 247 -49.60 18.56 -0.13
N LYS A 248 -50.45 17.93 -0.94
CA LYS A 248 -50.04 17.09 -2.07
C LYS A 248 -49.55 17.94 -3.24
N ARG A 249 -48.56 17.45 -3.99
CA ARG A 249 -48.27 17.96 -5.34
C ARG A 249 -49.34 17.50 -6.32
N VAL A 250 -49.86 18.43 -7.13
CA VAL A 250 -50.89 18.14 -8.14
C VAL A 250 -50.19 17.85 -9.46
N ARG A 251 -50.13 16.58 -9.87
CA ARG A 251 -49.56 16.18 -11.17
C ARG A 251 -50.63 16.22 -12.27
N TRP A 252 -50.36 16.93 -13.36
CA TRP A 252 -51.28 17.04 -14.50
C TRP A 252 -51.43 15.70 -15.25
N GLY A 253 -52.67 15.27 -15.50
CA GLY A 253 -52.99 14.06 -16.28
C GLY A 253 -53.41 12.82 -15.47
N GLY A 254 -53.53 12.93 -14.14
CA GLY A 254 -53.96 11.85 -13.25
C GLY A 254 -55.46 11.49 -13.26
N GLY A 255 -56.25 12.10 -14.15
CA GLY A 255 -57.71 11.91 -14.23
C GLY A 255 -58.44 12.47 -12.99
N ASP A 256 -59.30 13.48 -13.21
CA ASP A 256 -60.27 13.99 -12.22
C ASP A 256 -59.75 14.93 -11.10
N THR A 257 -58.79 15.81 -11.39
CA THR A 257 -58.46 16.93 -10.48
C THR A 257 -58.81 18.28 -11.12
N ASP A 258 -59.68 19.03 -10.44
CA ASP A 258 -59.97 20.42 -10.73
C ASP A 258 -58.85 21.28 -10.12
N ASP A 259 -57.98 21.85 -10.98
CA ASP A 259 -56.84 22.69 -10.57
C ASP A 259 -57.27 23.88 -9.68
N ASP A 260 -58.56 24.25 -9.73
CA ASP A 260 -59.18 25.34 -8.99
C ASP A 260 -59.87 24.91 -7.67
N ALA A 261 -59.86 23.61 -7.33
CA ALA A 261 -60.49 23.11 -6.10
C ALA A 261 -59.68 23.50 -4.84
N ALA A 262 -60.39 23.84 -3.76
CA ALA A 262 -59.79 24.07 -2.45
C ALA A 262 -58.95 22.87 -2.04
N THR A 263 -57.66 23.09 -1.83
CA THR A 263 -56.73 22.04 -1.45
C THR A 263 -56.76 21.92 0.07
N ARG A 264 -56.83 20.70 0.60
CA ARG A 264 -56.65 20.47 2.04
C ARG A 264 -55.15 20.35 2.35
N ALA A 265 -54.73 20.85 3.49
CA ALA A 265 -53.36 20.78 3.97
C ALA A 265 -53.33 20.35 5.44
N TYR A 266 -52.20 19.85 5.91
CA TYR A 266 -51.95 19.62 7.33
C TYR A 266 -51.01 20.69 7.86
N ASP A 267 -51.48 21.40 8.87
CA ASP A 267 -50.76 22.47 9.54
C ASP A 267 -49.92 21.86 10.67
N VAL A 268 -48.59 21.83 10.50
CA VAL A 268 -47.69 21.11 11.42
C VAL A 268 -47.50 21.82 12.75
N ASP A 269 -47.81 23.12 12.81
CA ASP A 269 -47.75 23.90 14.05
C ASP A 269 -48.95 23.59 14.97
N SER A 270 -50.13 23.43 14.37
CA SER A 270 -51.37 23.15 15.10
C SER A 270 -51.71 21.65 15.20
N GLY A 271 -51.14 20.82 14.33
CA GLY A 271 -51.42 19.39 14.23
C GLY A 271 -52.79 19.05 13.64
N ALA A 272 -53.36 19.95 12.83
CA ALA A 272 -54.72 19.82 12.30
C ALA A 272 -54.78 19.96 10.76
N GLU A 273 -55.80 19.32 10.15
CA GLU A 273 -56.12 19.54 8.75
C GLU A 273 -56.84 20.88 8.56
N VAL A 274 -56.46 21.65 7.54
CA VAL A 274 -56.99 22.98 7.22
C VAL A 274 -57.22 23.13 5.71
N ASP A 275 -58.16 23.99 5.33
CA ASP A 275 -58.35 24.38 3.93
C ASP A 275 -57.33 25.46 3.54
N VAL A 276 -56.74 25.32 2.35
CA VAL A 276 -55.80 26.29 1.76
C VAL A 276 -56.22 26.67 0.33
N PRO A 277 -55.74 27.81 -0.18
CA PRO A 277 -55.95 28.18 -1.58
C PRO A 277 -55.42 27.08 -2.53
N PRO A 278 -56.00 26.93 -3.73
CA PRO A 278 -55.56 25.94 -4.71
C PRO A 278 -54.04 25.96 -4.91
N GLN A 279 -53.41 24.78 -4.90
CA GLN A 279 -51.97 24.61 -5.12
C GLN A 279 -51.73 23.84 -6.42
N PRO A 280 -51.94 24.46 -7.60
CA PRO A 280 -51.81 23.78 -8.87
C PRO A 280 -50.34 23.45 -9.18
N ARG A 281 -50.15 22.50 -10.09
CA ARG A 281 -48.87 22.07 -10.68
C ARG A 281 -47.96 21.24 -9.75
N GLU A 282 -47.03 20.53 -10.38
CA GLU A 282 -46.10 19.58 -9.76
C GLU A 282 -44.89 20.28 -9.12
N SER A 283 -44.34 21.32 -9.74
CA SER A 283 -43.18 22.05 -9.23
C SER A 283 -43.53 23.51 -8.94
N ARG A 284 -42.88 24.11 -7.94
CA ARG A 284 -43.05 25.52 -7.61
C ARG A 284 -41.73 26.20 -7.29
N SER A 285 -41.71 27.51 -7.51
CA SER A 285 -40.70 28.37 -6.94
C SER A 285 -40.97 28.61 -5.44
N ARG A 286 -39.97 29.11 -4.72
CA ARG A 286 -40.03 29.27 -3.25
C ARG A 286 -41.15 30.21 -2.82
N THR A 287 -41.38 31.29 -3.57
CA THR A 287 -42.49 32.23 -3.33
C THR A 287 -43.84 31.71 -3.83
N GLY A 288 -43.83 30.66 -4.64
CA GLY A 288 -45.00 30.18 -5.37
C GLY A 288 -45.42 31.09 -6.53
N ARG A 289 -44.61 32.11 -6.88
CA ARG A 289 -44.85 33.00 -8.03
C ARG A 289 -44.87 32.22 -9.34
N TYR A 290 -43.92 31.30 -9.50
CA TYR A 290 -43.82 30.42 -10.65
C TYR A 290 -44.17 29.00 -10.24
N ARG A 291 -44.97 28.34 -11.09
CA ARG A 291 -45.35 26.95 -10.93
C ARG A 291 -45.20 26.25 -12.27
N ALA A 292 -44.73 25.02 -12.27
CA ALA A 292 -44.38 24.30 -13.48
C ALA A 292 -44.93 22.87 -13.47
N ASP A 293 -45.51 22.47 -14.60
CA ASP A 293 -45.76 21.06 -14.92
C ASP A 293 -44.91 20.63 -16.08
N VAL A 294 -44.51 19.37 -16.05
CA VAL A 294 -43.81 18.75 -17.16
C VAL A 294 -44.75 17.88 -17.99
N GLY A 295 -44.43 17.71 -19.27
CA GLY A 295 -45.17 16.79 -20.11
C GLY A 295 -44.35 16.29 -21.29
N PHE A 296 -44.85 15.21 -21.90
CA PHE A 296 -44.22 14.56 -23.04
C PHE A 296 -45.26 14.09 -24.06
N GLY A 297 -44.98 14.31 -25.34
CA GLY A 297 -46.00 14.12 -26.38
C GLY A 297 -45.82 14.96 -27.65
N ARG A 298 -46.89 15.06 -28.45
CA ARG A 298 -46.89 15.81 -29.73
C ARG A 298 -46.92 17.32 -29.47
N HIS A 299 -46.04 18.06 -30.13
CA HIS A 299 -46.00 19.52 -30.07
C HIS A 299 -46.14 20.19 -31.45
N ARG A 300 -46.40 21.50 -31.42
CA ARG A 300 -46.56 22.37 -32.60
C ARG A 300 -45.50 23.47 -32.56
N ALA A 301 -45.03 23.90 -33.73
CA ALA A 301 -44.01 24.95 -33.83
C ALA A 301 -44.51 26.34 -33.39
N ASP A 302 -45.82 26.57 -33.30
CA ASP A 302 -46.45 27.88 -33.11
C ASP A 302 -47.38 27.99 -31.88
N GLY A 303 -47.54 26.93 -31.10
CA GLY A 303 -48.39 26.94 -29.89
C GLY A 303 -49.91 27.05 -30.13
N GLY A 304 -50.44 26.91 -31.36
CA GLY A 304 -51.87 27.08 -31.69
C GLY A 304 -52.70 25.80 -31.85
N TYR A 305 -54.03 25.92 -32.10
CA TYR A 305 -54.95 24.80 -32.38
C TYR A 305 -55.08 24.46 -33.89
N GLY A 306 -54.17 23.64 -34.44
CA GLY A 306 -54.31 22.91 -35.73
C GLY A 306 -52.97 22.40 -36.33
N GLY A 307 -52.84 21.10 -36.72
CA GLY A 307 -51.66 20.48 -37.39
C GLY A 307 -50.39 20.23 -36.54
N PHE A 308 -49.87 18.99 -36.44
CA PHE A 308 -48.71 18.64 -35.56
C PHE A 308 -47.37 18.67 -36.31
N THR A 309 -46.28 19.14 -35.67
CA THR A 309 -44.94 19.27 -36.30
C THR A 309 -43.83 18.46 -35.63
N GLY A 310 -44.04 17.87 -34.44
CA GLY A 310 -43.01 17.09 -33.75
C GLY A 310 -43.51 16.34 -32.49
N PHE A 311 -42.59 15.62 -31.82
CA PHE A 311 -42.81 14.88 -30.57
C PHE A 311 -41.64 15.17 -29.62
N GLY A 312 -41.88 15.53 -28.35
CA GLY A 312 -40.83 15.93 -27.40
C GLY A 312 -41.38 16.40 -26.05
N GLY A 313 -40.48 16.74 -25.12
CA GLY A 313 -40.82 17.29 -23.80
C GLY A 313 -41.21 18.78 -23.83
N TRP A 314 -42.01 19.20 -22.86
CA TRP A 314 -42.33 20.61 -22.59
C TRP A 314 -42.48 20.86 -21.09
N VAL A 315 -42.46 22.15 -20.73
CA VAL A 315 -42.80 22.62 -19.40
C VAL A 315 -43.89 23.68 -19.51
N ASP A 316 -45.02 23.51 -18.81
CA ASP A 316 -46.07 24.52 -18.69
C ASP A 316 -45.82 25.35 -17.43
N VAL A 317 -45.55 26.65 -17.59
CA VAL A 317 -45.25 27.57 -16.49
C VAL A 317 -46.43 28.51 -16.22
N LEU A 318 -46.92 28.52 -14.99
CA LEU A 318 -47.93 29.46 -14.48
C LEU A 318 -47.24 30.54 -13.63
N CYS A 319 -47.43 31.80 -14.01
CA CYS A 319 -46.98 32.97 -13.25
C CYS A 319 -48.18 33.63 -12.54
N SER A 320 -48.00 34.09 -11.31
CA SER A 320 -49.08 34.71 -10.51
C SER A 320 -49.71 35.96 -11.14
N SER A 321 -49.03 36.64 -12.06
CA SER A 321 -49.55 37.81 -12.79
C SER A 321 -50.23 37.47 -14.13
N GLY A 322 -50.22 36.21 -14.57
CA GLY A 322 -50.75 35.77 -15.86
C GLY A 322 -52.05 34.95 -15.72
N PRO A 323 -53.08 35.18 -16.56
CA PRO A 323 -54.36 34.48 -16.44
C PRO A 323 -54.37 33.05 -17.01
N SER A 324 -53.27 32.59 -17.62
CA SER A 324 -53.18 31.26 -18.25
C SER A 324 -51.75 30.72 -18.22
N PRO A 325 -51.56 29.40 -18.01
CA PRO A 325 -50.24 28.78 -18.07
C PRO A 325 -49.63 28.94 -19.46
N ARG A 326 -48.33 29.20 -19.51
CA ARG A 326 -47.55 29.33 -20.74
C ARG A 326 -46.76 28.05 -21.00
N ARG A 327 -46.94 27.46 -22.18
CA ARG A 327 -46.14 26.31 -22.61
C ARG A 327 -44.77 26.74 -23.14
N LEU A 328 -43.72 26.18 -22.55
CA LEU A 328 -42.32 26.33 -22.95
C LEU A 328 -41.83 25.04 -23.60
N HIS A 329 -41.34 25.14 -24.83
CA HIS A 329 -40.76 24.02 -25.57
C HIS A 329 -39.25 23.99 -25.37
N LEU A 330 -38.71 22.80 -25.10
CA LEU A 330 -37.28 22.62 -24.83
C LEU A 330 -36.49 22.29 -26.12
N PRO A 331 -35.21 22.70 -26.22
CA PRO A 331 -34.38 22.40 -27.38
C PRO A 331 -33.93 20.93 -27.39
N ARG A 332 -34.21 20.20 -28.48
CA ARG A 332 -33.80 18.81 -28.81
C ARG A 332 -34.65 17.67 -28.21
N GLY A 333 -34.70 16.57 -28.99
CA GLY A 333 -34.88 15.20 -28.47
C GLY A 333 -36.31 14.69 -28.24
N LYS A 334 -36.47 13.37 -28.40
CA LYS A 334 -37.66 12.61 -27.99
C LYS A 334 -37.55 12.15 -26.51
N GLU A 335 -36.94 12.96 -25.66
CA GLU A 335 -36.67 12.60 -24.26
C GLU A 335 -37.60 13.36 -23.31
N SER A 336 -37.98 12.70 -22.21
CA SER A 336 -38.85 13.26 -21.17
C SER A 336 -38.11 14.24 -20.28
N VAL A 337 -38.85 15.19 -19.71
CA VAL A 337 -38.35 16.06 -18.66
C VAL A 337 -38.39 15.29 -17.34
N GLY A 338 -37.28 15.23 -16.62
CA GLY A 338 -37.16 14.51 -15.35
C GLY A 338 -37.36 15.40 -14.13
N SER A 339 -36.94 16.67 -14.19
CA SER A 339 -37.04 17.58 -13.05
C SER A 339 -37.17 19.04 -13.48
N VAL A 340 -37.78 19.84 -12.59
CA VAL A 340 -37.82 21.30 -12.67
C VAL A 340 -37.43 21.88 -11.31
N SER A 341 -36.48 22.80 -11.30
CA SER A 341 -35.97 23.45 -10.09
C SER A 341 -35.79 24.95 -10.31
N PHE A 342 -35.85 25.75 -9.24
CA PHE A 342 -35.79 27.22 -9.30
C PHE A 342 -34.71 27.75 -8.37
N THR A 343 -34.08 28.87 -8.74
CA THR A 343 -33.22 29.64 -7.81
C THR A 343 -34.06 30.38 -6.77
N GLY A 344 -33.55 30.57 -5.56
CA GLY A 344 -34.12 31.38 -4.48
C GLY A 344 -33.78 32.87 -4.60
N ASP A 345 -34.48 33.71 -3.82
CA ASP A 345 -34.37 35.17 -3.87
C ASP A 345 -33.11 35.68 -3.13
N GLU A 346 -32.10 36.14 -3.88
CA GLU A 346 -31.35 37.35 -3.47
C GLU A 346 -32.18 38.60 -3.86
N PRO A 347 -31.91 39.80 -3.31
CA PRO A 347 -32.81 40.95 -3.46
C PRO A 347 -32.97 41.36 -4.95
N GLY A 348 -34.03 40.87 -5.60
CA GLY A 348 -34.25 41.07 -7.04
C GLY A 348 -35.18 40.07 -7.74
N GLY A 349 -35.44 38.90 -7.17
CA GLY A 349 -36.44 37.94 -7.65
C GLY A 349 -35.86 36.66 -8.25
N GLU A 350 -36.55 35.54 -8.05
CA GLU A 350 -36.33 34.24 -8.69
C GLU A 350 -36.07 34.38 -10.21
N THR A 351 -34.79 34.39 -10.60
CA THR A 351 -34.39 34.75 -11.97
C THR A 351 -34.32 33.58 -12.96
N ARG A 352 -34.17 32.32 -12.49
CA ARG A 352 -33.85 31.19 -13.37
C ARG A 352 -34.60 29.93 -12.98
N MET A 353 -35.04 29.21 -14.01
CA MET A 353 -35.64 27.88 -13.95
C MET A 353 -34.68 26.88 -14.60
N PHE A 354 -34.39 25.78 -13.91
CA PHE A 354 -33.55 24.69 -14.36
C PHE A 354 -34.45 23.52 -14.72
N VAL A 355 -34.30 23.01 -15.94
CA VAL A 355 -35.14 21.95 -16.48
C VAL A 355 -34.25 20.82 -16.98
N GLY A 356 -34.27 19.70 -16.26
CA GLY A 356 -33.52 18.49 -16.63
C GLY A 356 -34.27 17.68 -17.68
N GLN A 357 -33.65 17.49 -18.85
CA GLN A 357 -34.20 16.71 -19.95
C GLN A 357 -33.11 15.78 -20.49
N GLY A 358 -33.30 14.47 -20.31
CA GLY A 358 -32.31 13.50 -20.79
C GLY A 358 -30.98 13.59 -20.08
N SER A 359 -29.95 13.96 -20.84
CA SER A 359 -28.58 14.21 -20.36
C SER A 359 -28.19 15.70 -20.39
N ASP A 360 -29.18 16.59 -20.49
CA ASP A 360 -28.97 18.03 -20.51
C ASP A 360 -29.82 18.71 -19.41
N VAL A 361 -29.30 19.81 -18.85
CA VAL A 361 -30.05 20.73 -17.98
C VAL A 361 -30.14 22.08 -18.65
N HIS A 362 -31.36 22.46 -19.04
CA HIS A 362 -31.64 23.76 -19.65
C HIS A 362 -31.90 24.81 -18.56
N ILE A 363 -31.21 25.94 -18.64
CA ILE A 363 -31.40 27.09 -17.75
C ILE A 363 -32.20 28.12 -18.52
N LEU A 364 -33.41 28.44 -18.03
CA LEU A 364 -34.36 29.34 -18.67
C LEU A 364 -34.69 30.53 -17.77
N ASP A 365 -35.08 31.63 -18.40
CA ASP A 365 -35.84 32.69 -17.74
C ASP A 365 -37.30 32.22 -17.57
N PRO A 366 -37.84 32.14 -16.35
CA PRO A 366 -39.19 31.64 -16.10
C PRO A 366 -40.30 32.57 -16.62
N GLU A 367 -40.04 33.87 -16.76
CA GLU A 367 -41.01 34.85 -17.24
C GLU A 367 -41.07 34.82 -18.78
N THR A 368 -39.90 34.86 -19.42
CA THR A 368 -39.81 34.95 -20.89
C THR A 368 -39.73 33.59 -21.58
N GLY A 369 -39.39 32.51 -20.85
CA GLY A 369 -39.21 31.17 -21.40
C GLY A 369 -38.00 31.02 -22.30
N HIS A 370 -37.11 32.02 -22.37
CA HIS A 370 -35.90 31.95 -23.16
C HIS A 370 -34.86 31.06 -22.49
N VAL A 371 -34.28 30.13 -23.25
CA VAL A 371 -33.11 29.34 -22.82
C VAL A 371 -31.90 30.27 -22.76
N LEU A 372 -31.39 30.49 -21.55
CA LEU A 372 -30.20 31.30 -21.27
C LEU A 372 -28.92 30.50 -21.59
N THR A 373 -28.88 29.24 -21.16
CA THR A 373 -27.78 28.31 -21.44
C THR A 373 -28.25 26.86 -21.23
N THR A 374 -27.43 25.90 -21.68
CA THR A 374 -27.65 24.45 -21.48
C THR A 374 -26.37 23.85 -20.95
N LEU A 375 -26.46 23.13 -19.84
CA LEU A 375 -25.41 22.28 -19.31
C LEU A 375 -25.60 20.87 -19.88
N THR A 376 -24.53 20.26 -20.39
CA THR A 376 -24.58 18.95 -21.07
C THR A 376 -23.89 17.87 -20.27
N GLY A 377 -24.34 16.63 -20.38
CA GLY A 377 -23.80 15.48 -19.65
C GLY A 377 -24.31 15.36 -18.20
N ILE A 378 -25.39 16.07 -17.86
CA ILE A 378 -26.00 16.08 -16.53
C ILE A 378 -27.35 15.37 -16.63
N LYS A 379 -27.56 14.34 -15.82
CA LYS A 379 -28.81 13.56 -15.83
C LYS A 379 -30.01 14.46 -15.52
N SER A 380 -31.17 14.09 -16.07
CA SER A 380 -32.44 14.81 -15.91
C SER A 380 -32.95 14.95 -14.48
N ASP A 381 -32.44 14.18 -13.52
CA ASP A 381 -32.83 14.22 -12.10
C ASP A 381 -31.91 15.17 -11.36
N ALA A 382 -32.06 16.48 -11.62
CA ALA A 382 -31.14 17.52 -11.16
C ALA A 382 -31.86 18.62 -10.38
N ILE A 383 -31.30 19.00 -9.23
CA ILE A 383 -31.81 20.09 -8.40
C ILE A 383 -30.74 21.17 -8.20
N VAL A 384 -31.13 22.43 -8.37
CA VAL A 384 -30.22 23.56 -8.22
C VAL A 384 -30.20 24.04 -6.78
N ARG A 385 -29.02 24.44 -6.29
CA ARG A 385 -28.91 25.18 -5.03
C ARG A 385 -29.62 26.53 -5.16
N PRO A 386 -30.27 27.06 -4.11
CA PRO A 386 -31.05 28.30 -4.21
C PRO A 386 -30.27 29.49 -4.81
N ASP A 387 -28.98 29.65 -4.54
CA ASP A 387 -28.18 30.74 -5.11
C ASP A 387 -27.78 30.54 -6.59
N GLY A 388 -28.07 29.37 -7.17
CA GLY A 388 -27.73 29.03 -8.55
C GLY A 388 -26.25 28.75 -8.80
N ALA A 389 -25.42 28.62 -7.76
CA ALA A 389 -23.98 28.39 -7.90
C ALA A 389 -23.65 26.93 -8.26
N TYR A 390 -24.39 25.99 -7.69
CA TYR A 390 -24.21 24.54 -7.87
C TYR A 390 -25.53 23.85 -8.15
N LEU A 391 -25.45 22.67 -8.76
CA LEU A 391 -26.56 21.73 -8.87
C LEU A 391 -26.08 20.33 -8.48
N VAL A 392 -27.00 19.52 -7.97
CA VAL A 392 -26.79 18.10 -7.71
C VAL A 392 -27.67 17.31 -8.65
N ALA A 393 -27.12 16.25 -9.25
CA ALA A 393 -27.86 15.36 -10.12
C ALA A 393 -27.59 13.89 -9.77
N GLY A 394 -28.55 13.01 -10.06
CA GLY A 394 -28.30 11.57 -10.03
C GLY A 394 -27.25 11.19 -11.08
N GLY A 395 -26.21 10.45 -10.68
CA GLY A 395 -25.09 10.04 -11.55
C GLY A 395 -25.37 8.78 -12.38
N GLY A 396 -26.39 7.99 -12.02
CA GLY A 396 -26.69 6.69 -12.64
C GLY A 396 -25.56 5.66 -12.45
N LYS A 397 -25.70 4.49 -13.12
CA LYS A 397 -24.62 3.48 -13.20
C LYS A 397 -23.52 3.96 -14.14
N GLY A 398 -22.27 4.03 -13.66
CA GLY A 398 -21.13 4.51 -14.43
C GLY A 398 -20.73 3.57 -15.58
N PRO A 399 -19.87 4.02 -16.52
CA PRO A 399 -19.39 3.19 -17.64
C PRO A 399 -18.54 1.98 -17.20
N ASP A 400 -17.98 1.99 -15.99
CA ASP A 400 -17.21 0.87 -15.40
C ASP A 400 -18.09 -0.06 -14.53
N ASP A 401 -19.40 0.20 -14.46
CA ASP A 401 -20.35 -0.46 -13.56
C ASP A 401 -21.11 -1.61 -14.26
N ASP A 402 -20.38 -2.40 -15.05
CA ASP A 402 -20.88 -3.64 -15.67
C ASP A 402 -21.18 -4.76 -14.64
N GLY A 403 -20.96 -4.48 -13.35
CA GLY A 403 -21.23 -5.37 -12.23
C GLY A 403 -22.63 -5.21 -11.62
N ILE A 404 -23.15 -6.31 -11.07
CA ILE A 404 -24.45 -6.37 -10.36
C ILE A 404 -24.44 -5.55 -9.05
N GLU A 405 -23.26 -5.09 -8.57
CA GLU A 405 -23.04 -4.44 -7.27
C GLU A 405 -22.95 -2.89 -7.30
N GLY A 406 -23.15 -2.24 -8.45
CA GLY A 406 -23.08 -0.78 -8.56
C GLY A 406 -24.31 -0.06 -8.00
N GLY A 407 -24.20 0.48 -6.78
CA GLY A 407 -25.21 1.36 -6.16
C GLY A 407 -25.32 2.73 -6.84
N GLU A 408 -26.39 3.49 -6.53
CA GLU A 408 -26.65 4.80 -7.12
C GLU A 408 -25.58 5.84 -6.74
N ARG A 409 -25.45 6.85 -7.61
CA ARG A 409 -24.47 7.93 -7.46
C ARG A 409 -25.15 9.29 -7.45
N ILE A 410 -24.53 10.25 -6.77
CA ILE A 410 -24.85 11.68 -6.87
C ILE A 410 -23.62 12.44 -7.34
N ASP A 411 -23.85 13.35 -8.29
CA ASP A 411 -22.82 14.20 -8.86
C ASP A 411 -23.09 15.67 -8.50
N LEU A 412 -22.06 16.38 -8.04
CA LEU A 412 -22.10 17.82 -7.78
C LEU A 412 -21.46 18.59 -8.91
N TRP A 413 -22.19 19.56 -9.46
CA TRP A 413 -21.74 20.34 -10.61
C TRP A 413 -21.73 21.84 -10.30
N ARG A 414 -20.73 22.53 -10.84
CA ARG A 414 -20.69 24.00 -10.83
C ARG A 414 -21.46 24.55 -12.02
N VAL A 415 -22.42 25.44 -11.77
CA VAL A 415 -23.34 25.94 -12.81
C VAL A 415 -22.64 26.86 -13.81
N ARG A 416 -21.67 27.67 -13.36
CA ARG A 416 -21.07 28.74 -14.19
C ARG A 416 -20.32 28.21 -15.42
N ASP A 417 -19.69 27.05 -15.29
CA ASP A 417 -18.77 26.44 -16.27
C ASP A 417 -19.13 24.99 -16.60
N GLY A 418 -20.10 24.39 -15.92
CA GLY A 418 -20.51 23.00 -16.13
C GLY A 418 -19.47 21.98 -15.62
N ALA A 419 -18.55 22.39 -14.74
CA ALA A 419 -17.54 21.48 -14.21
C ALA A 419 -18.16 20.49 -13.20
N LEU A 420 -17.88 19.20 -13.38
CA LEU A 420 -18.13 18.16 -12.39
C LEU A 420 -17.13 18.32 -11.24
N LEU A 421 -17.62 18.60 -10.04
CA LEU A 421 -16.78 18.84 -8.85
C LEU A 421 -16.57 17.59 -8.02
N MET A 422 -17.60 16.75 -7.90
CA MET A 422 -17.57 15.59 -7.02
C MET A 422 -18.51 14.53 -7.57
N ARG A 423 -18.07 13.27 -7.49
CA ARG A 423 -18.88 12.09 -7.83
C ARG A 423 -18.85 11.13 -6.65
N CYS A 424 -20.02 10.90 -6.06
CA CYS A 424 -20.15 10.12 -4.84
C CYS A 424 -21.10 8.95 -5.03
N ARG A 425 -20.71 7.76 -4.57
CA ARG A 425 -21.67 6.70 -4.30
C ARG A 425 -22.48 7.06 -3.08
N THR A 426 -23.78 6.81 -3.14
CA THR A 426 -24.64 6.93 -1.97
C THR A 426 -24.66 5.64 -1.16
N GLY A 427 -24.16 4.53 -1.71
CA GLY A 427 -24.17 3.23 -1.02
C GLY A 427 -25.57 2.62 -0.88
N GLY A 428 -26.59 3.22 -1.51
CA GLY A 428 -27.92 2.64 -1.65
C GLY A 428 -28.18 2.19 -3.09
N ASP A 429 -29.20 1.36 -3.24
CA ASP A 429 -29.58 0.78 -4.53
C ASP A 429 -30.30 1.78 -5.43
N ILE A 430 -31.07 2.70 -4.83
CA ILE A 430 -31.94 3.66 -5.54
C ILE A 430 -32.00 4.98 -4.75
N LEU A 431 -32.14 6.10 -5.48
CA LEU A 431 -32.40 7.44 -4.92
C LEU A 431 -33.85 7.87 -5.22
N PRO A 432 -34.73 7.99 -4.21
CA PRO A 432 -36.10 8.46 -4.41
C PRO A 432 -36.22 9.98 -4.55
N ALA A 433 -35.53 10.76 -3.71
CA ALA A 433 -35.72 12.21 -3.64
C ALA A 433 -34.46 12.94 -3.14
N MET A 434 -34.35 14.21 -3.57
CA MET A 434 -33.32 15.14 -3.14
C MET A 434 -33.94 16.53 -2.91
N ALA A 435 -33.50 17.25 -1.89
CA ALA A 435 -34.01 18.60 -1.59
C ALA A 435 -32.93 19.50 -0.97
N TRP A 436 -32.82 20.73 -1.46
CA TRP A 436 -31.97 21.77 -0.84
C TRP A 436 -32.71 22.52 0.27
N SER A 437 -32.01 22.89 1.33
CA SER A 437 -32.51 23.87 2.29
C SER A 437 -32.63 25.25 1.62
N PRO A 438 -33.57 26.13 2.06
CA PRO A 438 -33.81 27.42 1.40
C PRO A 438 -32.61 28.38 1.41
N ASP A 439 -31.73 28.25 2.40
CA ASP A 439 -30.47 29.00 2.52
C ASP A 439 -29.31 28.37 1.74
N GLY A 440 -29.51 27.20 1.14
CA GLY A 440 -28.49 26.45 0.41
C GLY A 440 -27.39 25.84 1.29
N SER A 441 -27.51 25.86 2.61
CA SER A 441 -26.49 25.32 3.53
C SER A 441 -26.55 23.80 3.69
N MET A 442 -27.67 23.17 3.30
CA MET A 442 -27.88 21.73 3.45
C MET A 442 -28.54 21.12 2.22
N LEU A 443 -28.18 19.87 1.94
CA LEU A 443 -28.87 19.00 0.99
C LEU A 443 -29.36 17.76 1.72
N ALA A 444 -30.66 17.47 1.61
CA ALA A 444 -31.25 16.22 2.02
C ALA A 444 -31.34 15.27 0.81
N VAL A 445 -30.95 14.01 1.01
CA VAL A 445 -31.03 12.94 0.00
C VAL A 445 -31.60 11.70 0.67
N SER A 446 -32.64 11.11 0.09
CA SER A 446 -33.13 9.80 0.52
C SER A 446 -32.34 8.70 -0.18
N VAL A 447 -32.08 7.62 0.54
CA VAL A 447 -31.24 6.51 0.10
C VAL A 447 -31.94 5.22 0.48
N ILE A 448 -32.28 4.41 -0.52
CA ILE A 448 -32.86 3.07 -0.31
C ILE A 448 -31.72 2.09 -0.05
N THR A 449 -31.71 1.47 1.12
CA THR A 449 -30.60 0.61 1.58
C THR A 449 -30.99 -0.86 1.78
N GLY A 450 -32.29 -1.18 1.86
CA GLY A 450 -32.73 -2.54 2.14
C GLY A 450 -32.77 -3.45 0.91
N TYR A 451 -32.68 -4.75 1.18
CA TYR A 451 -32.57 -5.80 0.17
C TYR A 451 -33.87 -5.90 -0.65
N GLN A 452 -33.76 -5.77 -1.98
CA GLN A 452 -34.89 -5.71 -2.96
C GLN A 452 -35.52 -4.32 -3.20
N GLY A 453 -34.91 -3.24 -2.71
CA GLY A 453 -35.36 -1.88 -3.00
C GLY A 453 -36.45 -1.35 -2.06
N TYR A 454 -36.54 -1.92 -0.86
CA TYR A 454 -37.38 -1.45 0.25
C TYR A 454 -36.50 -1.00 1.41
N GLY A 455 -37.07 -0.19 2.32
CA GLY A 455 -36.33 0.34 3.46
C GLY A 455 -35.31 1.40 3.08
N GLY A 456 -35.01 2.30 3.99
CA GLY A 456 -33.97 3.27 3.73
C GLY A 456 -33.86 4.35 4.77
N GLU A 457 -32.97 5.27 4.47
CA GLU A 457 -32.64 6.41 5.32
C GLU A 457 -32.69 7.69 4.50
N PHE A 458 -32.67 8.83 5.18
CA PHE A 458 -32.26 10.07 4.54
C PHE A 458 -31.00 10.61 5.19
N ARG A 459 -30.21 11.29 4.36
CA ARG A 459 -28.92 11.85 4.71
C ARG A 459 -28.92 13.34 4.46
N ILE A 460 -28.29 14.07 5.39
CA ILE A 460 -28.09 15.50 5.28
C ILE A 460 -26.62 15.77 5.02
N TYR A 461 -26.32 16.49 3.93
CA TYR A 461 -24.99 16.94 3.57
C TYR A 461 -24.85 18.44 3.84
N ARG A 462 -23.65 18.86 4.27
CA ARG A 462 -23.30 20.26 4.58
C ARG A 462 -21.97 20.61 3.92
N ALA A 463 -21.62 21.90 3.93
CA ALA A 463 -20.33 22.35 3.41
C ALA A 463 -19.16 21.65 4.13
N GLY A 464 -18.15 21.24 3.36
CA GLY A 464 -16.95 20.59 3.88
C GLY A 464 -16.03 21.56 4.63
N ALA A 465 -15.07 21.01 5.38
CA ALA A 465 -13.97 21.80 5.92
C ALA A 465 -13.09 22.33 4.76
N PRO A 466 -12.42 23.49 4.92
CA PRO A 466 -11.46 23.97 3.93
C PRO A 466 -10.34 22.94 3.69
N VAL A 467 -9.78 22.96 2.48
CA VAL A 467 -8.69 22.06 2.09
C VAL A 467 -7.43 22.43 2.87
N GLU A 468 -7.07 21.61 3.85
CA GLU A 468 -5.78 21.70 4.54
C GLU A 468 -4.88 20.52 4.14
N PRO A 469 -3.58 20.77 3.87
CA PRO A 469 -2.64 19.69 3.66
C PRO A 469 -2.60 18.81 4.92
N PRO A 470 -2.53 17.48 4.78
CA PRO A 470 -2.42 16.59 5.93
C PRO A 470 -1.25 17.00 6.82
N GLU A 471 -1.52 17.11 8.11
CA GLU A 471 -0.49 17.34 9.12
C GLU A 471 0.50 16.17 9.15
N GLU A 472 1.71 16.43 9.65
CA GLU A 472 2.65 15.36 9.92
C GLU A 472 2.04 14.35 10.90
N PRO A 473 1.92 13.08 10.50
CA PRO A 473 1.32 12.07 11.33
C PRO A 473 2.17 11.90 12.59
N ARG A 474 1.59 12.32 13.71
CA ARG A 474 2.14 12.01 15.03
C ARG A 474 1.73 10.60 15.39
N LEU A 475 2.44 9.63 14.80
CA LEU A 475 2.29 8.23 15.17
C LEU A 475 2.39 8.09 16.68
N THR A 476 1.35 7.54 17.27
CA THR A 476 1.38 7.05 18.63
C THR A 476 2.47 5.98 18.76
N LEU A 477 2.93 5.75 19.98
CA LEU A 477 3.93 4.71 20.24
C LEU A 477 3.41 3.32 19.86
N GLU A 478 2.09 3.10 19.93
CA GLU A 478 1.44 1.84 19.55
C GLU A 478 1.46 1.62 18.03
N GLU A 479 1.02 2.59 17.25
CA GLU A 479 1.08 2.53 15.77
C GLU A 479 2.52 2.35 15.28
N LEU A 480 3.50 3.02 15.92
CA LEU A 480 4.91 2.86 15.56
C LEU A 480 5.43 1.43 15.83
N ARG A 481 4.94 0.77 16.89
CA ARG A 481 5.30 -0.63 17.18
C ARG A 481 4.72 -1.58 16.14
N GLU A 482 3.46 -1.39 15.75
CA GLU A 482 2.81 -2.19 14.71
C GLU A 482 3.52 -2.00 13.36
N LEU A 483 3.75 -0.75 12.97
CA LEU A 483 4.44 -0.42 11.74
C LEU A 483 5.86 -1.00 11.70
N ALA A 484 6.63 -0.90 12.79
CA ALA A 484 7.97 -1.49 12.87
C ALA A 484 7.98 -3.03 12.88
N ALA A 485 6.90 -3.67 13.33
CA ALA A 485 6.77 -5.12 13.32
C ALA A 485 6.48 -5.66 11.91
N ASP A 486 5.66 -4.94 11.14
CA ASP A 486 5.26 -5.31 9.77
C ASP A 486 6.20 -4.75 8.69
N ALA A 487 7.09 -3.83 9.08
CA ALA A 487 8.04 -3.21 8.17
C ALA A 487 8.93 -4.23 7.47
N ARG A 488 9.04 -4.07 6.14
CA ARG A 488 10.00 -4.81 5.33
C ARG A 488 11.42 -4.35 5.63
N ASP A 489 12.39 -5.21 5.29
CA ASP A 489 13.80 -5.02 5.62
C ASP A 489 14.34 -3.62 5.35
N LYS A 490 13.96 -2.96 4.23
CA LYS A 490 14.49 -1.63 3.86
C LYS A 490 14.11 -0.51 4.83
N ASP A 491 12.92 -0.58 5.44
CA ASP A 491 12.31 0.49 6.24
C ASP A 491 12.41 0.20 7.75
N ALA A 492 12.52 -1.06 8.11
CA ALA A 492 12.50 -1.53 9.49
C ALA A 492 13.55 -0.84 10.39
N LEU A 493 14.78 -0.62 9.88
CA LEU A 493 15.82 0.04 10.69
C LEU A 493 15.44 1.45 11.12
N PHE A 494 14.89 2.25 10.20
CA PHE A 494 14.45 3.62 10.50
C PHE A 494 13.33 3.61 11.54
N LEU A 495 12.36 2.70 11.39
CA LEU A 495 11.23 2.60 12.30
C LEU A 495 11.65 2.13 13.70
N TYR A 496 12.59 1.19 13.79
CA TYR A 496 13.17 0.81 15.08
C TYR A 496 14.00 1.94 15.71
N ASP A 497 14.66 2.80 14.92
CA ASP A 497 15.34 3.99 15.44
C ASP A 497 14.35 4.99 16.05
N GLN A 498 13.26 5.29 15.34
CA GLN A 498 12.18 6.11 15.86
C GLN A 498 11.54 5.51 17.12
N LEU A 499 11.35 4.19 17.14
CA LEU A 499 10.80 3.50 18.30
C LEU A 499 11.74 3.59 19.50
N ILE A 500 13.04 3.38 19.30
CA ILE A 500 14.07 3.46 20.35
C ILE A 500 14.14 4.86 20.97
N GLU A 501 13.94 5.92 20.17
CA GLU A 501 13.96 7.30 20.66
C GLU A 501 12.77 7.64 21.58
N ARG A 502 11.62 6.96 21.40
CA ARG A 502 10.35 7.29 22.07
C ARG A 502 9.93 6.27 23.13
N GLU A 503 10.53 5.09 23.13
CA GLU A 503 10.15 4.00 24.02
C GLU A 503 10.76 4.17 25.42
N GLU A 504 9.88 4.20 26.43
CA GLU A 504 10.27 4.33 27.84
C GLU A 504 10.25 2.98 28.59
N ASP A 505 9.45 2.00 28.15
CA ASP A 505 9.41 0.69 28.81
C ASP A 505 10.71 -0.09 28.55
N PRO A 506 11.51 -0.42 29.58
CA PRO A 506 12.78 -1.13 29.39
C PRO A 506 12.62 -2.48 28.69
N ALA A 507 11.51 -3.19 28.92
CA ALA A 507 11.27 -4.48 28.29
C ALA A 507 11.02 -4.33 26.78
N ALA A 508 10.22 -3.35 26.36
CA ALA A 508 9.98 -3.01 24.97
C ALA A 508 11.21 -2.40 24.29
N LEU A 509 11.92 -1.50 24.96
CA LEU A 509 13.15 -0.89 24.45
C LEU A 509 14.24 -1.96 24.19
N GLY A 510 14.40 -2.90 25.12
CA GLY A 510 15.27 -4.05 24.93
C GLY A 510 14.85 -4.96 23.77
N ARG A 511 13.55 -5.11 23.49
CA ARG A 511 13.06 -5.81 22.28
C ARG A 511 13.44 -5.06 21.01
N ALA A 512 13.25 -3.74 20.98
CA ALA A 512 13.53 -2.89 19.83
C ALA A 512 15.02 -2.93 19.45
N TYR A 513 15.92 -2.75 20.42
CA TYR A 513 17.38 -2.88 20.19
C TYR A 513 17.77 -4.26 19.65
N ARG A 514 17.18 -5.35 20.18
CA ARG A 514 17.45 -6.70 19.69
C ARG A 514 17.00 -6.87 18.23
N LYS A 515 15.79 -6.41 17.89
CA LYS A 515 15.27 -6.48 16.53
C LYS A 515 16.11 -5.66 15.54
N LYS A 516 16.53 -4.45 15.91
CA LYS A 516 17.49 -3.65 15.14
C LYS A 516 18.80 -4.41 14.92
N ALA A 517 19.35 -5.05 15.95
CA ALA A 517 20.58 -5.82 15.86
C ALA A 517 20.45 -7.03 14.92
N ASP A 518 19.32 -7.75 14.99
CA ASP A 518 19.00 -8.88 14.10
C ASP A 518 19.04 -8.43 12.62
N LEU A 519 18.38 -7.30 12.31
CA LEU A 519 18.35 -6.70 10.96
C LEU A 519 19.74 -6.28 10.47
N LEU A 520 20.55 -5.64 11.33
CA LEU A 520 21.92 -5.24 10.97
C LEU A 520 22.82 -6.46 10.69
N ARG A 521 22.67 -7.52 11.49
CA ARG A 521 23.39 -8.78 11.32
C ARG A 521 23.03 -9.47 10.00
N GLU A 522 21.74 -9.55 9.67
CA GLU A 522 21.24 -10.20 8.45
C GLU A 522 21.68 -9.48 7.17
N ARG A 523 21.75 -8.14 7.20
CA ARG A 523 22.30 -7.35 6.08
C ARG A 523 23.80 -7.57 5.87
N GLY A 524 24.54 -8.01 6.89
CA GLY A 524 25.98 -8.29 6.83
C GLY A 524 26.90 -7.08 6.58
N ARG A 525 26.34 -5.88 6.43
CA ARG A 525 27.10 -4.65 6.11
C ARG A 525 27.68 -3.95 7.33
N ASP A 526 27.05 -4.12 8.50
CA ASP A 526 27.49 -3.46 9.74
C ASP A 526 27.45 -4.41 10.96
N PRO A 527 28.39 -5.36 11.03
CA PRO A 527 28.50 -6.26 12.18
C PRO A 527 28.87 -5.54 13.49
N ARG A 528 29.49 -4.35 13.43
CA ARG A 528 29.85 -3.57 14.63
C ARG A 528 28.61 -2.90 15.22
N GLY A 529 27.79 -2.25 14.39
CA GLY A 529 26.52 -1.68 14.82
C GLY A 529 25.55 -2.74 15.35
N ALA A 530 25.53 -3.94 14.76
CA ALA A 530 24.78 -5.07 15.30
C ALA A 530 25.25 -5.45 16.73
N ALA A 531 26.57 -5.52 16.95
CA ALA A 531 27.13 -5.83 18.26
C ALA A 531 26.77 -4.76 19.32
N GLU A 532 26.84 -3.48 18.97
CA GLU A 532 26.45 -2.38 19.85
C GLU A 532 24.97 -2.42 20.21
N ALA A 533 24.09 -2.66 19.23
CA ALA A 533 22.66 -2.80 19.47
C ALA A 533 22.32 -4.00 20.36
N TYR A 534 22.98 -5.16 20.17
CA TYR A 534 22.82 -6.29 21.11
C TYR A 534 23.30 -5.96 22.52
N ARG A 535 24.41 -5.23 22.69
CA ARG A 535 24.87 -4.79 24.03
C ARG A 535 23.80 -3.94 24.72
N ARG A 536 23.23 -2.96 24.02
CA ARG A 536 22.11 -2.15 24.54
C ARG A 536 20.89 -2.99 24.91
N ALA A 537 20.56 -4.00 24.10
CA ALA A 537 19.47 -4.92 24.42
C ALA A 537 19.72 -5.76 25.68
N ILE A 538 20.98 -6.10 25.98
CA ILE A 538 21.37 -6.83 27.20
C ILE A 538 21.30 -5.92 28.42
N ASP A 539 21.79 -4.69 28.31
CA ASP A 539 21.86 -3.73 29.42
C ASP A 539 20.47 -3.26 29.88
N ILE A 540 19.55 -3.08 28.93
CA ILE A 540 18.23 -2.48 29.17
C ILE A 540 17.13 -3.54 29.25
N GLY A 541 17.26 -4.61 28.47
CA GLY A 541 16.18 -5.58 28.28
C GLY A 541 16.00 -6.52 29.49
N GLY A 542 14.75 -6.88 29.76
CA GLY A 542 14.44 -7.97 30.70
C GLY A 542 15.10 -9.30 30.30
N ALA A 543 15.18 -10.24 31.25
CA ALA A 543 15.95 -11.49 31.15
C ALA A 543 15.67 -12.34 29.89
N THR A 544 14.50 -12.20 29.25
CA THR A 544 14.19 -12.89 28.00
C THR A 544 14.94 -12.31 26.80
N ASN A 545 14.95 -10.99 26.64
CA ASN A 545 15.61 -10.32 25.51
C ASN A 545 17.12 -10.36 25.67
N ALA A 546 17.60 -10.11 26.90
CA ALA A 546 19.02 -10.14 27.21
C ALA A 546 19.64 -11.52 26.95
N LEU A 547 18.94 -12.62 27.26
CA LEU A 547 19.43 -13.97 26.98
C LEU A 547 19.70 -14.17 25.47
N ARG A 548 18.72 -13.83 24.63
CA ARG A 548 18.84 -14.05 23.19
C ARG A 548 19.87 -13.10 22.57
N ALA A 549 19.85 -11.83 22.98
CA ALA A 549 20.82 -10.83 22.54
C ALA A 549 22.26 -11.22 22.89
N ALA A 550 22.51 -11.74 24.09
CA ALA A 550 23.83 -12.22 24.51
C ALA A 550 24.33 -13.42 23.68
N TYR A 551 23.43 -14.35 23.35
CA TYR A 551 23.76 -15.48 22.47
C TYR A 551 24.14 -15.03 21.05
N ASP A 552 23.33 -14.15 20.45
CA ASP A 552 23.58 -13.67 19.08
C ASP A 552 24.79 -12.73 19.03
N LEU A 553 25.01 -11.90 20.07
CA LEU A 553 26.21 -11.08 20.23
C LEU A 553 27.49 -11.91 20.21
N ALA A 554 27.52 -13.06 20.88
CA ALA A 554 28.69 -13.95 20.89
C ALA A 554 29.07 -14.40 19.46
N SER A 555 28.08 -14.68 18.61
CA SER A 555 28.31 -15.07 17.21
C SER A 555 28.79 -13.90 16.34
N VAL A 556 28.26 -12.70 16.57
CA VAL A 556 28.73 -11.49 15.86
C VAL A 556 30.18 -11.17 16.23
N LEU A 557 30.53 -11.21 17.52
CA LEU A 557 31.88 -10.95 17.99
C LEU A 557 32.88 -12.02 17.53
N TYR A 558 32.47 -13.30 17.50
CA TYR A 558 33.26 -14.37 16.87
C TYR A 558 33.58 -14.06 15.40
N THR A 559 32.59 -13.60 14.63
CA THR A 559 32.77 -13.25 13.21
C THR A 559 33.72 -12.06 13.05
N LEU A 560 33.68 -11.12 14.00
CA LEU A 560 34.61 -9.98 14.07
C LEU A 560 36.00 -10.35 14.60
N ARG A 561 36.23 -11.61 14.98
CA ARG A 561 37.46 -12.11 15.65
C ARG A 561 37.76 -11.44 17.00
N ASP A 562 36.74 -10.89 17.66
CA ASP A 562 36.80 -10.45 19.06
C ASP A 562 36.43 -11.62 19.97
N PHE A 563 37.39 -12.54 20.16
CA PHE A 563 37.16 -13.78 20.90
C PHE A 563 36.94 -13.54 22.40
N ASP A 564 37.59 -12.54 22.99
CA ASP A 564 37.37 -12.15 24.39
C ASP A 564 35.94 -11.65 24.59
N GLY A 565 35.49 -10.72 23.74
CA GLY A 565 34.11 -10.23 23.78
C GLY A 565 33.09 -11.35 23.54
N ALA A 566 33.39 -12.30 22.65
CA ALA A 566 32.52 -13.44 22.37
C ALA A 566 32.35 -14.36 23.59
N VAL A 567 33.45 -14.64 24.31
CA VAL A 567 33.40 -15.41 25.57
C VAL A 567 32.57 -14.68 26.62
N GLU A 568 32.78 -13.37 26.82
CA GLU A 568 32.02 -12.60 27.81
C GLU A 568 30.52 -12.51 27.49
N ALA A 569 30.17 -12.37 26.21
CA ALA A 569 28.78 -12.44 25.77
C ALA A 569 28.16 -13.82 26.05
N ALA A 570 28.89 -14.91 25.77
CA ALA A 570 28.44 -16.27 26.06
C ALA A 570 28.31 -16.55 27.57
N ARG A 571 29.24 -16.03 28.40
CA ARG A 571 29.14 -16.10 29.88
C ARG A 571 27.89 -15.38 30.38
N THR A 572 27.56 -14.25 29.78
CA THR A 572 26.36 -13.48 30.12
C THR A 572 25.10 -14.26 29.77
N ALA A 573 25.03 -14.86 28.58
CA ALA A 573 23.92 -15.73 28.18
C ALA A 573 23.76 -16.92 29.14
N HIS A 574 24.87 -17.59 29.48
CA HIS A 574 24.89 -18.68 30.45
C HIS A 574 24.34 -18.25 31.82
N ARG A 575 24.83 -17.14 32.38
CA ARG A 575 24.40 -16.61 33.69
C ARG A 575 22.89 -16.34 33.72
N ILE A 576 22.35 -15.73 32.67
CA ILE A 576 20.92 -15.43 32.57
C ILE A 576 20.09 -16.71 32.48
N ALA A 577 20.53 -17.70 31.68
CA ALA A 577 19.83 -18.98 31.56
C ALA A 577 19.86 -19.80 32.86
N ALA A 578 21.00 -19.79 33.58
CA ALA A 578 21.18 -20.52 34.83
C ALA A 578 20.32 -19.95 35.97
N GLY A 579 19.98 -18.65 35.93
CA GLY A 579 19.09 -18.01 36.90
C GLY A 579 17.59 -18.28 36.71
N ARG A 580 17.19 -19.07 35.71
CA ARG A 580 15.78 -19.42 35.45
C ARG A 580 15.36 -20.67 36.22
N ASP A 581 14.05 -20.87 36.35
CA ASP A 581 13.46 -22.09 36.92
C ASP A 581 13.83 -23.33 36.08
N LEU A 582 14.72 -24.16 36.60
CA LEU A 582 15.23 -25.36 35.93
C LEU A 582 14.30 -26.58 36.10
N ASP A 583 13.21 -26.50 36.86
CA ASP A 583 12.25 -27.60 36.89
C ASP A 583 11.54 -27.72 35.52
N GLN A 584 11.42 -26.61 34.81
CA GLN A 584 10.91 -26.58 33.44
C GLN A 584 11.93 -27.13 32.44
N LYS A 585 11.54 -28.21 31.75
CA LYS A 585 12.37 -28.84 30.70
C LYS A 585 12.86 -27.84 29.65
N LYS A 586 12.02 -26.89 29.24
CA LYS A 586 12.36 -25.83 28.28
C LYS A 586 13.56 -24.98 28.73
N ASN A 587 13.61 -24.62 30.02
CA ASN A 587 14.70 -23.81 30.57
C ASN A 587 15.99 -24.62 30.71
N ARG A 588 15.91 -25.90 31.11
CA ARG A 588 17.06 -26.82 31.10
C ARG A 588 17.67 -26.99 29.71
N THR A 589 16.83 -27.21 28.69
CA THR A 589 17.30 -27.32 27.31
C THR A 589 17.91 -26.01 26.80
N SER A 590 17.32 -24.86 27.15
CA SER A 590 17.88 -23.55 26.81
C SER A 590 19.23 -23.31 27.49
N LEU A 591 19.40 -23.70 28.76
CA LEU A 591 20.67 -23.62 29.47
C LEU A 591 21.73 -24.48 28.78
N ALA A 592 21.40 -25.73 28.43
CA ALA A 592 22.31 -26.64 27.73
C ALA A 592 22.85 -26.02 26.43
N GLU A 593 22.00 -25.31 25.68
CA GLU A 593 22.42 -24.59 24.46
C GLU A 593 23.40 -23.44 24.76
N MET A 594 23.15 -22.65 25.81
CA MET A 594 24.05 -21.56 26.21
C MET A 594 25.40 -22.09 26.70
N VAL A 595 25.40 -23.22 27.43
CA VAL A 595 26.61 -23.88 27.91
C VAL A 595 27.46 -24.37 26.73
N VAL A 596 26.85 -25.00 25.71
CA VAL A 596 27.57 -25.38 24.48
C VAL A 596 28.15 -24.15 23.78
N ARG A 597 27.37 -23.06 23.68
CA ARG A 597 27.86 -21.82 23.06
C ARG A 597 29.08 -21.28 23.80
N LEU A 598 29.07 -21.24 25.13
CA LEU A 598 30.21 -20.83 25.94
C LEU A 598 31.42 -21.74 25.72
N ALA A 599 31.22 -23.05 25.71
CA ALA A 599 32.27 -24.04 25.45
C ALA A 599 32.92 -23.82 24.06
N ASP A 600 32.11 -23.58 23.02
CA ASP A 600 32.60 -23.29 21.68
C ASP A 600 33.46 -22.02 21.63
N MET A 601 33.05 -20.95 22.34
CA MET A 601 33.81 -19.68 22.38
C MET A 601 35.13 -19.85 23.13
N LEU A 602 35.12 -20.53 24.28
CA LEU A 602 36.32 -20.81 25.08
C LEU A 602 37.33 -21.67 24.31
N ARG A 603 36.86 -22.77 23.71
CA ARG A 603 37.70 -23.67 22.90
C ARG A 603 38.36 -22.93 21.73
N THR A 604 37.65 -21.97 21.12
CA THR A 604 38.19 -21.19 20.00
C THR A 604 39.21 -20.15 20.47
N ARG A 605 38.94 -19.45 21.59
CA ARG A 605 39.87 -18.45 22.14
C ARG A 605 41.19 -19.09 22.57
N GLY A 606 41.13 -20.24 23.24
CA GLY A 606 42.30 -21.07 23.58
C GLY A 606 43.30 -20.41 24.52
N GLY A 607 42.87 -19.49 25.39
CA GLY A 607 43.72 -18.89 26.44
C GLY A 607 44.00 -19.86 27.60
N ASP A 608 44.85 -19.42 28.54
CA ASP A 608 45.20 -20.22 29.73
C ASP A 608 43.94 -20.58 30.53
N GLY A 609 43.69 -21.88 30.72
CA GLY A 609 42.51 -22.38 31.44
C GLY A 609 41.25 -22.60 30.57
N ASP A 610 41.21 -22.07 29.34
CA ASP A 610 40.01 -22.09 28.51
C ASP A 610 39.62 -23.50 28.06
N ASN A 611 40.60 -24.34 27.73
CA ASN A 611 40.34 -25.71 27.31
C ASN A 611 39.80 -26.55 28.49
N GLU A 612 40.30 -26.38 29.71
CA GLU A 612 39.71 -27.09 30.86
C GLU A 612 38.29 -26.63 31.16
N GLU A 613 38.03 -25.33 31.05
CA GLU A 613 36.69 -24.77 31.24
C GLU A 613 35.72 -25.21 30.13
N ALA A 614 36.16 -25.19 28.86
CA ALA A 614 35.38 -25.67 27.73
C ALA A 614 35.02 -27.16 27.89
N ARG A 615 35.96 -27.98 28.36
CA ARG A 615 35.72 -29.40 28.65
C ARG A 615 34.65 -29.58 29.71
N ALA A 616 34.73 -28.84 30.82
CA ALA A 616 33.72 -28.87 31.88
C ALA A 616 32.33 -28.44 31.36
N ALA A 617 32.29 -27.39 30.53
CA ALA A 617 31.05 -26.89 29.94
C ALA A 617 30.42 -27.92 28.97
N TYR A 618 31.18 -28.54 28.06
CA TYR A 618 30.62 -29.59 27.19
C TYR A 618 30.07 -30.78 27.98
N GLN A 619 30.73 -31.18 29.07
CA GLN A 619 30.23 -32.24 29.95
C GLN A 619 28.92 -31.83 30.61
N GLN A 620 28.85 -30.62 31.17
CA GLN A 620 27.63 -30.08 31.77
C GLN A 620 26.47 -30.03 30.75
N ALA A 621 26.73 -29.64 29.50
CA ALA A 621 25.72 -29.60 28.46
C ALA A 621 25.14 -30.99 28.14
N LEU A 622 25.96 -32.03 28.16
CA LEU A 622 25.51 -33.42 28.00
C LEU A 622 24.64 -33.86 29.18
N ASP A 623 25.06 -33.55 30.41
CA ASP A 623 24.32 -33.87 31.64
C ASP A 623 22.94 -33.19 31.67
N LEU A 624 22.84 -31.97 31.12
CA LEU A 624 21.59 -31.21 30.95
C LEU A 624 20.70 -31.72 29.80
N GLY A 625 21.17 -32.65 28.98
CA GLY A 625 20.43 -33.21 27.85
C GLY A 625 20.35 -32.27 26.64
N VAL A 626 21.49 -31.78 26.16
CA VAL A 626 21.56 -30.94 24.96
C VAL A 626 20.94 -31.62 23.72
N LYS A 627 20.29 -30.82 22.86
CA LYS A 627 19.63 -31.29 21.64
C LYS A 627 20.58 -31.94 20.62
N LYS A 628 21.83 -31.47 20.56
CA LYS A 628 22.88 -31.96 19.65
C LYS A 628 24.01 -32.62 20.45
N PRO A 629 23.80 -33.82 21.01
CA PRO A 629 24.82 -34.48 21.84
C PRO A 629 26.08 -34.81 21.05
N ALA A 630 25.95 -35.14 19.76
CA ALA A 630 27.11 -35.41 18.89
C ALA A 630 28.09 -34.22 18.80
N TRP A 631 27.59 -32.99 18.70
CA TRP A 631 28.42 -31.78 18.66
C TRP A 631 29.12 -31.52 19.99
N ALA A 632 28.42 -31.69 21.12
CA ALA A 632 29.04 -31.53 22.44
C ALA A 632 30.08 -32.61 22.73
N THR A 633 29.84 -33.86 22.31
CA THR A 633 30.82 -34.95 22.43
C THR A 633 32.03 -34.72 21.52
N LEU A 634 31.84 -34.21 20.30
CA LEU A 634 32.93 -33.74 19.45
C LEU A 634 33.74 -32.65 20.15
N GLY A 635 33.06 -31.68 20.78
CA GLY A 635 33.70 -30.62 21.56
C GLY A 635 34.63 -31.14 22.64
N LEU A 636 34.21 -32.15 23.42
CA LEU A 636 35.07 -32.81 24.41
C LEU A 636 36.34 -33.41 23.78
N GLY A 637 36.17 -34.13 22.67
CA GLY A 637 37.29 -34.73 21.94
C GLY A 637 38.25 -33.66 21.36
N TRP A 638 37.71 -32.60 20.78
CA TRP A 638 38.51 -31.49 20.23
C TRP A 638 39.31 -30.78 21.32
N THR A 639 38.67 -30.46 22.44
CA THR A 639 39.35 -29.84 23.57
C THR A 639 40.43 -30.75 24.16
N ALA A 640 40.23 -32.07 24.21
CA ALA A 640 41.26 -33.01 24.62
C ALA A 640 42.45 -33.06 23.64
N VAL A 641 42.21 -32.99 22.32
CA VAL A 641 43.27 -32.83 21.32
C VAL A 641 44.05 -31.53 21.54
N ASN A 642 43.37 -30.41 21.79
CA ASN A 642 44.04 -29.12 22.07
C ASN A 642 44.95 -29.18 23.31
N LEU A 643 44.62 -30.02 24.29
CA LEU A 643 45.41 -30.26 25.50
C LEU A 643 46.53 -31.29 25.29
N GLY A 644 46.62 -31.92 24.12
CA GLY A 644 47.57 -33.01 23.83
C GLY A 644 47.20 -34.35 24.49
N ASP A 645 45.98 -34.50 25.00
CA ASP A 645 45.49 -35.72 25.63
C ASP A 645 44.75 -36.60 24.61
N GLU A 646 45.52 -37.23 23.73
CA GLU A 646 44.97 -38.08 22.67
C GLU A 646 44.25 -39.32 23.21
N GLU A 647 44.69 -39.85 24.36
CA GLU A 647 44.12 -41.04 25.00
C GLU A 647 42.68 -40.77 25.44
N SER A 648 42.42 -39.60 26.02
CA SER A 648 41.06 -39.17 26.33
C SER A 648 40.28 -38.72 25.09
N ALA A 649 40.93 -38.11 24.10
CA ALA A 649 40.25 -37.56 22.93
C ALA A 649 39.60 -38.63 22.05
N GLU A 650 40.30 -39.74 21.79
CA GLU A 650 39.89 -40.74 20.82
C GLU A 650 38.51 -41.39 21.13
N PRO A 651 38.22 -41.86 22.36
CA PRO A 651 36.90 -42.38 22.71
C PRO A 651 35.77 -41.37 22.48
N TYR A 652 35.99 -40.09 22.80
CA TYR A 652 34.98 -39.05 22.56
C TYR A 652 34.74 -38.83 21.07
N LEU A 653 35.80 -38.74 20.26
CA LEU A 653 35.67 -38.54 18.82
C LEU A 653 34.99 -39.73 18.13
N LEU A 654 35.30 -40.97 18.52
CA LEU A 654 34.62 -42.16 18.03
C LEU A 654 33.13 -42.13 18.38
N ARG A 655 32.81 -41.76 19.62
CA ARG A 655 31.42 -41.63 20.07
C ARG A 655 30.69 -40.51 19.35
N ALA A 656 31.35 -39.40 19.04
CA ALA A 656 30.78 -38.30 18.28
C ALA A 656 30.42 -38.72 16.85
N VAL A 657 31.27 -39.53 16.19
CA VAL A 657 30.98 -40.10 14.86
C VAL A 657 29.74 -41.00 14.90
N GLU A 658 29.63 -41.85 15.92
CA GLU A 658 28.49 -42.74 16.11
C GLU A 658 27.19 -41.95 16.34
N LEU A 659 27.21 -40.98 17.27
CA LEU A 659 26.06 -40.15 17.61
C LEU A 659 25.61 -39.25 16.45
N ALA A 660 26.55 -38.77 15.63
CA ALA A 660 26.24 -37.91 14.50
C ALA A 660 25.41 -38.64 13.42
N GLY A 661 25.51 -39.97 13.31
CA GLY A 661 24.72 -40.77 12.38
C GLY A 661 24.87 -40.31 10.92
N SER A 662 23.85 -39.62 10.39
CA SER A 662 23.86 -39.04 9.04
C SER A 662 24.30 -37.57 8.98
N GLU A 663 24.52 -36.88 10.10
CA GLU A 663 25.02 -35.49 10.12
C GLU A 663 26.46 -35.45 9.60
N LEU A 664 26.68 -34.80 8.45
CA LEU A 664 27.97 -34.82 7.77
C LEU A 664 29.01 -33.94 8.45
N THR A 665 28.63 -32.75 8.92
CA THR A 665 29.59 -31.78 9.48
C THR A 665 30.26 -32.25 10.77
N THR A 666 29.50 -32.73 11.75
CA THR A 666 30.07 -33.29 12.99
C THR A 666 30.96 -34.49 12.70
N ARG A 667 30.57 -35.37 11.75
CA ARG A 667 31.40 -36.49 11.30
C ARG A 667 32.67 -36.04 10.60
N GLY A 668 32.61 -34.99 9.79
CA GLY A 668 33.75 -34.39 9.11
C GLY A 668 34.81 -33.93 10.09
N TYR A 669 34.42 -33.08 11.06
CA TYR A 669 35.32 -32.60 12.11
C TYR A 669 35.90 -33.74 12.96
N ALA A 670 35.06 -34.68 13.42
CA ALA A 670 35.52 -35.80 14.22
C ALA A 670 36.51 -36.69 13.45
N ALA A 671 36.25 -36.96 12.17
CA ALA A 671 37.13 -37.73 11.31
C ALA A 671 38.45 -37.00 11.00
N MET A 672 38.43 -35.67 10.85
CA MET A 672 39.67 -34.89 10.71
C MET A 672 40.56 -35.02 11.96
N LEU A 673 39.97 -34.88 13.15
CA LEU A 673 40.72 -34.97 14.42
C LEU A 673 41.25 -36.40 14.67
N LEU A 674 40.45 -37.44 14.41
CA LEU A 674 40.90 -38.83 14.49
C LEU A 674 42.01 -39.15 13.48
N GLY A 675 41.92 -38.59 12.26
CA GLY A 675 42.98 -38.67 11.27
C GLY A 675 44.27 -38.00 11.74
N GLY A 676 44.17 -36.87 12.45
CA GLY A 676 45.30 -36.20 13.10
C GLY A 676 46.00 -37.08 14.12
N ILE A 677 45.25 -37.60 15.10
CA ILE A 677 45.75 -38.52 16.14
C ILE A 677 46.44 -39.74 15.50
N ALA A 678 45.80 -40.38 14.52
CA ALA A 678 46.39 -41.54 13.84
C ALA A 678 47.68 -41.18 13.08
N LYS A 679 47.71 -40.00 12.44
CA LYS A 679 48.89 -39.48 11.74
C LYS A 679 50.05 -39.22 12.71
N ASP A 680 49.78 -38.63 13.87
CA ASP A 680 50.79 -38.34 14.91
C ASP A 680 51.38 -39.63 15.51
N ARG A 681 50.54 -40.67 15.69
CA ARG A 681 50.97 -42.03 16.06
C ARG A 681 51.67 -42.81 14.93
N ARG A 682 51.73 -42.25 13.72
CA ARG A 682 52.22 -42.90 12.50
C ARG A 682 51.46 -44.17 12.09
N ASP A 683 50.19 -44.30 12.49
CA ASP A 683 49.28 -45.34 12.00
C ASP A 683 48.67 -44.89 10.66
N LEU A 684 49.45 -45.06 9.58
CA LEU A 684 49.06 -44.62 8.25
C LEU A 684 47.76 -45.27 7.74
N PRO A 685 47.51 -46.58 7.95
CA PRO A 685 46.23 -47.20 7.59
C PRO A 685 45.02 -46.56 8.28
N ASP A 686 45.09 -46.29 9.59
CA ASP A 686 43.95 -45.69 10.30
C ASP A 686 43.79 -44.20 9.96
N ALA A 687 44.89 -43.47 9.79
CA ALA A 687 44.86 -42.09 9.31
C ALA A 687 44.19 -41.99 7.92
N LEU A 688 44.55 -42.88 6.98
CA LEU A 688 43.95 -42.96 5.66
C LEU A 688 42.44 -43.20 5.75
N LYS A 689 42.00 -44.15 6.58
CA LYS A 689 40.59 -44.45 6.82
C LYS A 689 39.82 -43.22 7.29
N TRP A 690 40.36 -42.46 8.24
CA TRP A 690 39.68 -41.29 8.80
C TRP A 690 39.66 -40.09 7.85
N TYR A 691 40.78 -39.76 7.20
CA TYR A 691 40.77 -38.69 6.20
C TYR A 691 39.90 -39.03 4.98
N GLN A 692 39.79 -40.30 4.58
CA GLN A 692 38.82 -40.71 3.55
C GLN A 692 37.37 -40.50 3.99
N LYS A 693 37.06 -40.67 5.28
CA LYS A 693 35.73 -40.36 5.82
C LYS A 693 35.49 -38.85 5.85
N ALA A 694 36.46 -38.05 6.28
CA ALA A 694 36.38 -36.58 6.24
C ALA A 694 36.20 -36.05 4.82
N PHE A 695 36.91 -36.63 3.84
CA PHE A 695 36.79 -36.31 2.42
C PHE A 695 35.36 -36.51 1.87
N LYS A 696 34.66 -37.54 2.36
CA LYS A 696 33.28 -37.86 1.98
C LYS A 696 32.22 -37.09 2.77
N ALA A 697 32.62 -36.24 3.74
CA ALA A 697 31.68 -35.61 4.66
C ALA A 697 30.98 -34.40 4.01
N ASP A 698 31.69 -33.28 3.83
CA ASP A 698 31.11 -32.05 3.28
C ASP A 698 32.15 -31.22 2.50
N ASP A 699 31.72 -30.10 1.94
CA ASP A 699 32.57 -29.24 1.11
C ASP A 699 33.61 -28.46 1.92
N ILE A 700 33.43 -28.33 3.24
CA ILE A 700 34.38 -27.63 4.13
C ILE A 700 35.59 -28.54 4.38
N HIS A 701 35.33 -29.80 4.71
CA HIS A 701 36.38 -30.75 5.09
C HIS A 701 37.03 -31.42 3.88
N ARG A 702 36.34 -31.50 2.74
CA ARG A 702 36.85 -32.19 1.56
C ARG A 702 38.20 -31.65 1.06
N PRO A 703 38.41 -30.33 0.89
CA PRO A 703 39.71 -29.80 0.47
C PRO A 703 40.83 -30.11 1.48
N LEU A 704 40.55 -29.92 2.78
CA LEU A 704 41.51 -30.19 3.86
C LEU A 704 41.93 -31.68 3.90
N ALA A 705 40.95 -32.58 3.86
CA ALA A 705 41.20 -34.01 3.80
C ALA A 705 41.96 -34.43 2.53
N THR A 706 41.71 -33.77 1.40
CA THR A 706 42.41 -34.05 0.12
C THR A 706 43.92 -33.79 0.26
N GLY A 707 44.32 -32.72 0.95
CA GLY A 707 45.73 -32.44 1.24
C GLY A 707 46.38 -33.51 2.08
N HIS A 708 45.77 -33.86 3.21
CA HIS A 708 46.27 -34.93 4.09
C HIS A 708 46.32 -36.31 3.41
N LEU A 709 45.37 -36.64 2.54
CA LEU A 709 45.41 -37.87 1.75
C LEU A 709 46.60 -37.87 0.79
N GLY A 710 46.85 -36.76 0.09
CA GLY A 710 48.03 -36.62 -0.77
C GLY A 710 49.35 -36.82 0.01
N GLU A 711 49.44 -36.22 1.19
CA GLU A 711 50.58 -36.34 2.09
C GLU A 711 50.80 -37.78 2.58
N LEU A 712 49.73 -38.48 2.97
CA LEU A 712 49.82 -39.87 3.42
C LEU A 712 50.25 -40.82 2.30
N HIS A 713 49.70 -40.65 1.09
CA HIS A 713 50.14 -41.43 -0.07
C HIS A 713 51.61 -41.14 -0.40
N TYR A 714 52.06 -39.89 -0.25
CA TYR A 714 53.47 -39.53 -0.40
C TYR A 714 54.36 -40.24 0.64
N TRP A 715 53.97 -40.28 1.91
CA TRP A 715 54.71 -41.00 2.96
C TRP A 715 54.76 -42.52 2.77
N LEU A 716 53.71 -43.11 2.18
CA LEU A 716 53.65 -44.53 1.84
C LEU A 716 54.50 -44.89 0.61
N GLY A 717 55.08 -43.91 -0.09
CA GLY A 717 55.78 -44.11 -1.35
C GLY A 717 54.85 -44.40 -2.55
N ASP A 718 53.54 -44.25 -2.37
CA ASP A 718 52.55 -44.34 -3.45
C ASP A 718 52.50 -43.02 -4.23
N ARG A 719 53.47 -42.88 -5.14
CA ARG A 719 53.68 -41.66 -5.92
C ARG A 719 52.51 -41.33 -6.84
N ASP A 720 51.87 -42.34 -7.44
CA ASP A 720 50.72 -42.16 -8.34
C ASP A 720 49.46 -41.73 -7.55
N GLY A 721 49.24 -42.33 -6.38
CA GLY A 721 48.19 -41.91 -5.45
C GLY A 721 48.39 -40.47 -4.97
N ALA A 722 49.62 -40.13 -4.55
CA ALA A 722 49.95 -38.78 -4.08
C ALA A 722 49.72 -37.72 -5.18
N ARG A 723 50.17 -38.01 -6.41
CA ARG A 723 49.92 -37.14 -7.58
C ARG A 723 48.43 -36.91 -7.79
N THR A 724 47.64 -37.98 -7.80
CA THR A 724 46.18 -37.91 -8.01
C THR A 724 45.49 -37.01 -6.98
N TRP A 725 45.84 -37.16 -5.70
CA TRP A 725 45.26 -36.37 -4.62
C TRP A 725 45.68 -34.90 -4.65
N TYR A 726 46.96 -34.61 -4.88
CA TYR A 726 47.42 -33.21 -4.96
C TYR A 726 46.89 -32.48 -6.21
N GLU A 727 46.74 -33.15 -7.35
CA GLU A 727 46.08 -32.55 -8.52
C GLU A 727 44.62 -32.22 -8.23
N ARG A 728 43.92 -33.10 -7.51
CA ARG A 728 42.55 -32.87 -7.07
C ARG A 728 42.46 -31.68 -6.12
N LEU A 729 43.40 -31.57 -5.18
CA LEU A 729 43.49 -30.44 -4.23
C LEU A 729 43.56 -29.12 -4.98
N LEU A 730 44.50 -29.00 -5.92
CA LEU A 730 44.74 -27.76 -6.67
C LEU A 730 43.59 -27.32 -7.59
N ARG A 731 42.67 -28.23 -7.91
CA ARG A 731 41.42 -27.92 -8.65
C ARG A 731 40.29 -27.49 -7.72
N ALA A 732 40.35 -27.87 -6.45
CA ALA A 732 39.25 -27.74 -5.50
C ALA A 732 39.43 -26.62 -4.47
N THR A 733 40.64 -26.09 -4.30
CA THR A 733 40.94 -25.09 -3.26
C THR A 733 41.44 -23.76 -3.81
N HIS A 734 41.09 -22.68 -3.12
CA HIS A 734 41.66 -21.34 -3.29
C HIS A 734 42.55 -20.93 -2.10
N GLU A 735 42.72 -21.80 -1.11
CA GLU A 735 43.49 -21.52 0.10
C GLU A 735 45.01 -21.51 -0.20
N PRO A 736 45.72 -20.39 0.04
CA PRO A 736 47.12 -20.23 -0.35
C PRO A 736 48.06 -21.32 0.21
N GLU A 737 47.84 -21.74 1.46
CA GLU A 737 48.70 -22.73 2.13
C GLU A 737 48.57 -24.13 1.52
N LEU A 738 47.34 -24.56 1.24
CA LEU A 738 47.06 -25.84 0.56
C LEU A 738 47.55 -25.83 -0.90
N ILE A 739 47.45 -24.68 -1.57
CA ILE A 739 48.03 -24.49 -2.91
C ILE A 739 49.55 -24.61 -2.85
N ALA A 740 50.19 -24.00 -1.83
CA ALA A 740 51.64 -24.03 -1.67
C ALA A 740 52.15 -25.46 -1.51
N GLU A 741 51.52 -26.25 -0.65
CA GLU A 741 51.87 -27.66 -0.45
C GLU A 741 51.64 -28.50 -1.71
N GLY A 742 50.42 -28.49 -2.25
CA GLY A 742 50.06 -29.34 -3.38
C GLY A 742 50.86 -29.03 -4.64
N ALA A 743 51.09 -27.75 -4.93
CA ALA A 743 51.89 -27.35 -6.07
C ALA A 743 53.39 -27.63 -5.86
N PHE A 744 53.91 -27.46 -4.63
CA PHE A 744 55.29 -27.85 -4.32
C PHE A 744 55.52 -29.35 -4.53
N ARG A 745 54.66 -30.21 -3.97
CA ARG A 745 54.83 -31.68 -4.06
C ARG A 745 54.72 -32.21 -5.48
N LEU A 746 53.78 -31.68 -6.27
CA LEU A 746 53.70 -32.03 -7.70
C LEU A 746 54.91 -31.50 -8.48
N GLY A 747 55.42 -30.31 -8.15
CA GLY A 747 56.62 -29.75 -8.77
C GLY A 747 57.89 -30.53 -8.45
N GLU A 748 58.03 -31.00 -7.21
CA GLU A 748 59.10 -31.89 -6.74
C GLU A 748 59.06 -33.21 -7.54
N MET A 749 57.91 -33.85 -7.64
CA MET A 749 57.74 -35.06 -8.46
C MET A 749 58.04 -34.82 -9.94
N ALA A 750 57.59 -33.70 -10.52
CA ALA A 750 57.85 -33.40 -11.93
C ALA A 750 59.35 -33.15 -12.20
N ALA A 751 60.06 -32.53 -11.25
CA ALA A 751 61.51 -32.34 -11.35
C ALA A 751 62.27 -33.67 -11.32
N GLU A 752 61.86 -34.60 -10.45
CA GLU A 752 62.40 -35.97 -10.39
C GLU A 752 62.14 -36.77 -11.68
N ASP A 753 60.99 -36.55 -12.32
CA ASP A 753 60.63 -37.16 -13.62
C ASP A 753 61.35 -36.51 -14.82
N GLY A 754 62.13 -35.45 -14.59
CA GLY A 754 62.86 -34.72 -15.63
C GLY A 754 62.00 -33.74 -16.44
N ASP A 755 60.72 -33.56 -16.11
CA ASP A 755 59.83 -32.56 -16.72
C ASP A 755 60.06 -31.17 -16.11
N ARG A 756 61.17 -30.55 -16.55
CA ARG A 756 61.57 -29.22 -16.06
C ARG A 756 60.53 -28.13 -16.33
N GLY A 757 59.77 -28.24 -17.42
CA GLY A 757 58.74 -27.26 -17.78
C GLY A 757 57.58 -27.30 -16.78
N ARG A 758 57.03 -28.49 -16.55
CA ARG A 758 55.94 -28.68 -15.60
C ARG A 758 56.36 -28.41 -14.15
N ALA A 759 57.58 -28.82 -13.79
CA ALA A 759 58.16 -28.52 -12.47
C ALA A 759 58.26 -27.01 -12.22
N GLY A 760 58.72 -26.25 -13.22
CA GLY A 760 58.80 -24.79 -13.15
C GLY A 760 57.45 -24.14 -12.87
N GLU A 761 56.44 -24.44 -13.68
CA GLU A 761 55.07 -23.88 -13.53
C GLU A 761 54.48 -24.11 -12.13
N LEU A 762 54.63 -25.34 -11.62
CA LEU A 762 54.07 -25.73 -10.33
C LEU A 762 54.82 -25.10 -9.16
N LEU A 763 56.15 -25.00 -9.23
CA LEU A 763 56.96 -24.36 -8.20
C LEU A 763 56.79 -22.84 -8.20
N GLU A 764 56.57 -22.20 -9.35
CA GLU A 764 56.18 -20.78 -9.43
C GLU A 764 54.83 -20.55 -8.77
N ARG A 765 53.84 -21.40 -9.07
CA ARG A 765 52.52 -21.35 -8.44
C ARG A 765 52.63 -21.51 -6.92
N ALA A 766 53.45 -22.45 -6.42
CA ALA A 766 53.69 -22.63 -4.99
C ALA A 766 54.39 -21.41 -4.36
N ALA A 767 55.43 -20.87 -4.99
CA ALA A 767 56.21 -19.72 -4.50
C ALA A 767 55.40 -18.41 -4.48
N GLY A 768 54.45 -18.27 -5.41
CA GLY A 768 53.56 -17.12 -5.55
C GLY A 768 52.46 -17.01 -4.48
N THR A 769 52.26 -18.05 -3.66
CA THR A 769 51.28 -18.05 -2.55
C THR A 769 51.67 -17.17 -1.36
N GLY A 770 52.94 -16.74 -1.27
CA GLY A 770 53.43 -15.87 -0.19
C GLY A 770 54.41 -16.57 0.75
N SER A 771 54.27 -16.38 2.07
CA SER A 771 55.18 -16.95 3.08
C SER A 771 54.65 -18.25 3.66
N GLY A 772 55.46 -19.31 3.63
CA GLY A 772 55.16 -20.62 4.19
C GLY A 772 56.28 -21.60 3.88
N GLU A 773 56.37 -22.73 4.60
CA GLU A 773 57.46 -23.70 4.43
C GLU A 773 57.57 -24.18 2.97
N PHE A 774 56.45 -24.61 2.39
CA PHE A 774 56.41 -25.11 1.01
C PHE A 774 56.68 -24.03 -0.03
N ALA A 775 56.21 -22.79 0.18
CA ALA A 775 56.53 -21.66 -0.70
C ALA A 775 58.04 -21.32 -0.66
N ALA A 776 58.67 -21.38 0.53
CA ALA A 776 60.10 -21.17 0.68
C ALA A 776 60.92 -22.30 0.03
N ARG A 777 60.53 -23.55 0.25
CA ARG A 777 61.14 -24.72 -0.38
C ARG A 777 60.98 -24.70 -1.90
N ALA A 778 59.83 -24.26 -2.41
CA ALA A 778 59.59 -24.09 -3.84
C ALA A 778 60.58 -23.11 -4.48
N ARG A 779 60.85 -21.96 -3.83
CA ARG A 779 61.86 -20.98 -4.31
C ARG A 779 63.27 -21.55 -4.33
N VAL A 780 63.61 -22.44 -3.39
CA VAL A 780 64.92 -23.11 -3.36
C VAL A 780 65.02 -24.09 -4.54
N LEU A 781 64.02 -24.94 -4.72
CA LEU A 781 64.02 -25.95 -5.79
C LEU A 781 63.98 -25.30 -7.18
N LEU A 782 63.22 -24.21 -7.35
CA LEU A 782 63.14 -23.44 -8.60
C LEU A 782 64.47 -22.79 -8.99
N ARG A 783 65.26 -22.31 -8.00
CA ARG A 783 66.64 -21.83 -8.24
C ARG A 783 67.57 -22.95 -8.70
N GLY A 784 67.42 -24.15 -8.15
CA GLY A 784 68.16 -25.35 -8.58
C GLY A 784 67.85 -25.76 -10.02
N LEU A 785 66.58 -25.69 -10.44
CA LEU A 785 66.15 -25.99 -11.82
C LEU A 785 66.66 -24.96 -12.84
N SER A 786 66.89 -23.72 -12.41
CA SER A 786 67.37 -22.62 -13.25
C SER A 786 68.90 -22.58 -13.40
N GLY A 787 69.63 -23.28 -12.53
CA GLY A 787 71.11 -23.27 -12.44
C GLY A 787 71.84 -24.15 -13.46
N ASP A 788 71.13 -24.88 -14.31
CA ASP A 788 71.69 -25.84 -15.29
C ASP A 788 71.79 -25.25 -16.72
N LYS A 789 71.78 -23.92 -16.86
CA LYS A 789 72.21 -23.22 -18.07
C LYS A 789 73.70 -22.89 -17.97
N SER A 790 74.55 -23.90 -18.19
CA SER A 790 75.96 -23.72 -18.58
C SER A 790 76.19 -24.29 -19.97
#